data_AF-A3CRX6-F1
#
_entry.id   AF-A3CRX6-F1
#
_cell.length_a   1.000
_cell.length_b   1.000
_cell.length_c   1.000
_cell.angle_alpha   90.00
_cell.angle_beta   90.00
_cell.angle_gamma   90.00
#
_symmetry.space_group_name_H-M   'P 1'
#
loop_
_entity.id
_entity.type
_entity.pdbx_description
1 polymer ?
#
loop_
_entity_poly.entity_id
_entity_poly.type
_entity_poly.pdbx_seq_one_letter_code
_entity_poly.pdbx_strand_id
1 'polypeptide(L)'
;MSPIYEEHRSTRYEPPVIDLKNKNSSQVLLIELTGRNKDVLEVGTSTGYVSRVLKERGNTVTGIEIDPEAGEIAGQHCDSMIVGDIEKLDLDAYLAPSSFDVIIFGDVLEHLASPEDVLRKVKKYLRPDGYLAVSLPNVCHGDVILNLLMGDFKYTSMGLLDATHLRFFGLRNIIDLFSRCGYSITGLHTTVFPVGGTEQRLDPGVVPEDLANFVKSLPNSSVYQYIFKASPSPTPEAVEAVPAPDLDGLFRGAIEGSIQAEIKPLLEELSAYEVRTVSLAEQVEQLTEETQSLQVTISERDAQIASLDGQVEQLTGETQSLQVTISGRDGQIASLNEQTRQQAIQLMQLSNELASMKQSVVWRLLMKFHNGFVERALPQNTRRRRLYDLGLVGLRVLIHEGPRGLRIRGEKKLRGESPSRLLQSSKSSIAMDKNNKYQLIPGTTDYVYIPPRCPNNINSIIESMAYKPHFSIVVPVYNTPPDLLNKAVRSLQLQWYPHWELILVDDASPSKETKRCLSKINDPNIKVFTHPQNKGISGATNTAISHSTGDYVVLLDHDDELTEDCLFELALCINRDDPDYIYSDEDKIDEKGYFTEPHYKPDWSPDTMMSTMYVCHVSCIKKSLLEEVGGLRSDYDGCQDWDLILRIVEKTDRISHIPKVLYHWRIIPGSTSADIGAKSYVLDASRRVREDALKRRGLLGTVEPLEQVNGYFRVNYHLVDKPLISIIIPTRDHGDVLRRCIESIFKKSTYKNFELIVLDNGSVDSATLEYLEEIKAEPNISVIRHAEPFNYSELNNVGADFAKGEILLFLNDDTEVVTSDWLERMGGYAQLAHIGAVGAKLLYPGGKKIQHAGVLNLQDGPGHAFLHQNADLPGYYLRNLIEYNWLAVTGACLMIERKKFQSVNGFDVNYPIAYNDVDLCFRLRDAGFYNLVSQSVRLIHHESLTRRMDHADHDKTERLKQDMRRLYQKHPFYYQYDPFYSINLHPNGINFETFR
;
A
#
# COMPACT_ATOMS: atom_id res chain seq x y z
N MET A 1 50.89 -4.44 -34.86
CA MET A 1 49.85 -5.31 -35.47
C MET A 1 49.61 -6.45 -34.50
N SER A 2 48.35 -6.75 -34.20
CA SER A 2 47.95 -7.82 -33.26
C SER A 2 48.38 -9.19 -33.79
N PRO A 3 48.62 -10.21 -32.94
CA PRO A 3 49.05 -11.57 -33.35
C PRO A 3 48.10 -12.28 -34.35
N ILE A 4 46.89 -11.75 -34.54
CA ILE A 4 45.87 -12.26 -35.47
C ILE A 4 46.29 -12.14 -36.94
N TYR A 5 47.27 -11.28 -37.27
CA TYR A 5 47.64 -10.99 -38.66
C TYR A 5 48.83 -11.79 -39.23
N GLU A 6 49.53 -12.59 -38.42
CA GLU A 6 50.86 -13.15 -38.77
C GLU A 6 50.90 -14.64 -39.15
N GLU A 7 49.83 -15.43 -39.00
CA GLU A 7 49.84 -16.85 -39.38
C GLU A 7 49.24 -17.10 -40.78
N HIS A 8 50.12 -17.40 -41.73
CA HIS A 8 49.91 -18.11 -43.01
C HIS A 8 48.89 -17.54 -44.03
N ARG A 9 49.36 -16.63 -44.90
CA ARG A 9 48.53 -16.00 -45.94
C ARG A 9 48.17 -16.87 -47.14
N SER A 10 48.90 -17.94 -47.45
CA SER A 10 48.66 -18.71 -48.68
C SER A 10 47.68 -19.88 -48.55
N THR A 11 47.52 -20.52 -47.38
CA THR A 11 46.66 -21.72 -47.21
C THR A 11 45.46 -21.55 -46.28
N ARG A 12 45.20 -20.31 -45.80
CA ARG A 12 44.19 -20.00 -44.77
C ARG A 12 42.77 -20.49 -45.10
N TYR A 13 42.39 -20.44 -46.38
CA TYR A 13 41.04 -20.75 -46.85
C TYR A 13 40.93 -22.11 -47.55
N GLU A 14 41.99 -22.92 -47.58
CA GLU A 14 41.97 -24.20 -48.30
C GLU A 14 41.18 -25.28 -47.52
N PRO A 15 40.04 -25.76 -48.04
CA PRO A 15 39.34 -26.88 -47.43
C PRO A 15 40.08 -28.20 -47.73
N PRO A 16 40.12 -29.16 -46.79
CA PRO A 16 40.85 -30.41 -46.96
C PRO A 16 40.37 -31.25 -48.17
N VAL A 17 39.07 -31.25 -48.48
CA VAL A 17 38.45 -31.78 -49.73
C VAL A 17 37.12 -31.06 -49.96
N ILE A 18 36.81 -30.67 -51.21
CA ILE A 18 35.45 -30.20 -51.57
C ILE A 18 34.53 -31.39 -51.79
N ASP A 19 33.63 -31.66 -50.83
CA ASP A 19 32.57 -32.65 -51.02
C ASP A 19 31.43 -32.08 -51.86
N LEU A 20 31.43 -32.39 -53.16
CA LEU A 20 30.38 -31.98 -54.11
C LEU A 20 28.96 -32.47 -53.75
N LYS A 21 28.80 -33.37 -52.77
CA LYS A 21 27.49 -33.77 -52.27
C LYS A 21 26.95 -32.82 -51.20
N ASN A 22 27.80 -32.02 -50.56
CA ASN A 22 27.37 -31.07 -49.53
C ASN A 22 26.74 -29.83 -50.18
N LYS A 23 25.41 -29.82 -50.27
CA LYS A 23 24.64 -28.69 -50.82
C LYS A 23 24.56 -27.48 -49.88
N ASN A 24 25.08 -27.59 -48.66
CA ASN A 24 25.18 -26.49 -47.69
C ASN A 24 26.62 -25.93 -47.63
N SER A 25 27.29 -25.85 -48.77
CA SER A 25 28.64 -25.29 -48.94
C SER A 25 28.60 -24.23 -50.04
N SER A 26 29.11 -23.04 -49.74
CA SER A 26 29.18 -21.93 -50.69
C SER A 26 30.04 -22.29 -51.91
N GLN A 27 31.15 -23.00 -51.69
CA GLN A 27 32.03 -23.47 -52.76
C GLN A 27 31.30 -24.42 -53.72
N VAL A 28 30.57 -25.40 -53.18
CA VAL A 28 29.80 -26.36 -53.99
C VAL A 28 28.71 -25.66 -54.80
N LEU A 29 27.97 -24.74 -54.16
CA LEU A 29 26.93 -23.96 -54.83
C LEU A 29 27.50 -23.07 -55.93
N LEU A 30 28.64 -22.41 -55.70
CA LEU A 30 29.34 -21.63 -56.74
C LEU A 30 29.77 -22.49 -57.93
N ILE A 31 30.34 -23.68 -57.67
CA ILE A 31 30.77 -24.62 -58.71
C ILE A 31 29.56 -25.12 -59.52
N GLU A 32 28.41 -25.30 -58.89
CA GLU A 32 27.16 -25.69 -59.57
C GLU A 32 26.53 -24.57 -60.37
N LEU A 33 26.50 -23.35 -59.83
CA LEU A 33 26.05 -22.16 -60.56
C LEU A 33 26.91 -21.89 -61.79
N THR A 34 28.21 -22.17 -61.71
CA THR A 34 29.16 -22.01 -62.81
C THR A 34 28.89 -23.02 -63.93
N GLY A 35 28.65 -24.29 -63.59
CA GLY A 35 28.32 -25.32 -64.56
C GLY A 35 29.54 -26.02 -65.18
N ARG A 36 29.42 -26.45 -66.43
CA ARG A 36 30.42 -27.26 -67.16
C ARG A 36 30.71 -26.66 -68.53
N ASN A 37 31.92 -26.91 -69.04
CA ASN A 37 32.36 -26.50 -70.37
C ASN A 37 32.17 -25.00 -70.65
N LYS A 38 32.52 -24.15 -69.68
CA LYS A 38 32.46 -22.69 -69.73
C LYS A 38 33.86 -22.08 -69.67
N ASP A 39 33.99 -20.88 -70.23
CA ASP A 39 35.16 -20.02 -70.00
C ASP A 39 34.91 -19.15 -68.77
N VAL A 40 35.72 -19.36 -67.73
CA VAL A 40 35.52 -18.83 -66.37
C VAL A 40 36.67 -17.92 -65.97
N LEU A 41 36.34 -16.74 -65.46
CA LEU A 41 37.29 -15.90 -64.72
C LEU A 41 37.01 -16.05 -63.23
N GLU A 42 37.96 -16.56 -62.46
CA GLU A 42 37.85 -16.67 -61.00
C GLU A 42 38.69 -15.57 -60.34
N VAL A 43 38.02 -14.65 -59.65
CA VAL A 43 38.68 -13.57 -58.90
C VAL A 43 38.80 -14.01 -57.44
N GLY A 44 40.01 -13.95 -56.89
CA GLY A 44 40.36 -14.48 -55.57
C GLY A 44 40.44 -16.00 -55.57
N THR A 45 41.36 -16.58 -56.34
CA THR A 45 41.47 -18.05 -56.46
C THR A 45 41.99 -18.73 -55.20
N SER A 46 42.60 -17.99 -54.27
CA SER A 46 43.36 -18.57 -53.15
C SER A 46 44.36 -19.60 -53.71
N THR A 47 44.46 -20.81 -53.16
CA THR A 47 45.31 -21.89 -53.69
C THR A 47 44.74 -22.62 -54.93
N GLY A 48 43.61 -22.15 -55.48
CA GLY A 48 42.97 -22.71 -56.67
C GLY A 48 42.14 -23.97 -56.40
N TYR A 49 41.68 -24.16 -55.16
CA TYR A 49 40.90 -25.35 -54.78
C TYR A 49 39.55 -25.45 -55.52
N VAL A 50 38.87 -24.31 -55.77
CA VAL A 50 37.67 -24.26 -56.63
C VAL A 50 38.05 -24.41 -58.10
N SER A 51 39.10 -23.71 -58.56
CA SER A 51 39.62 -23.79 -59.93
C SER A 51 39.89 -25.23 -60.37
N ARG A 52 40.51 -26.03 -59.50
CA ARG A 52 40.79 -27.46 -59.71
C ARG A 52 39.53 -28.25 -60.07
N VAL A 53 38.45 -28.06 -59.31
CA VAL A 53 37.18 -28.76 -59.54
C VAL A 53 36.45 -28.23 -60.78
N LEU A 54 36.58 -26.93 -61.08
CA LEU A 54 36.04 -26.35 -62.31
C LEU A 54 36.73 -26.92 -63.56
N LYS A 55 38.06 -27.12 -63.52
CA LYS A 55 38.81 -27.79 -64.60
C LYS A 55 38.37 -29.23 -64.80
N GLU A 56 38.19 -30.01 -63.73
CA GLU A 56 37.68 -31.39 -63.80
C GLU A 56 36.28 -31.48 -64.45
N ARG A 57 35.49 -30.40 -64.36
CA ARG A 57 34.18 -30.24 -65.00
C ARG A 57 34.24 -29.77 -66.46
N GLY A 58 35.43 -29.66 -67.03
CA GLY A 58 35.66 -29.30 -68.43
C GLY A 58 35.67 -27.80 -68.71
N ASN A 59 35.73 -26.95 -67.68
CA ASN A 59 35.81 -25.50 -67.85
C ASN A 59 37.24 -25.05 -68.20
N THR A 60 37.36 -23.91 -68.87
CA THR A 60 38.62 -23.15 -69.03
C THR A 60 38.66 -22.09 -67.94
N VAL A 61 39.69 -22.06 -67.10
CA VAL A 61 39.74 -21.18 -65.92
C VAL A 61 40.91 -20.19 -66.04
N THR A 62 40.59 -18.90 -66.03
CA THR A 62 41.56 -17.82 -65.81
C THR A 62 41.42 -17.33 -64.38
N GLY A 63 42.51 -17.30 -63.61
CA GLY A 63 42.51 -16.85 -62.21
C GLY A 63 43.10 -15.45 -62.03
N ILE A 64 42.58 -14.70 -61.04
CA ILE A 64 43.18 -13.48 -60.50
C ILE A 64 43.38 -13.65 -58.99
N GLU A 65 44.59 -13.46 -58.48
CA GLU A 65 44.91 -13.56 -57.06
C GLU A 65 45.83 -12.42 -56.61
N ILE A 66 45.55 -11.84 -55.44
CA ILE A 66 46.34 -10.74 -54.89
C ILE A 66 47.62 -11.22 -54.21
N ASP A 67 47.60 -12.42 -53.60
CA ASP A 67 48.77 -13.03 -52.98
C ASP A 67 49.62 -13.81 -54.01
N PRO A 68 50.88 -13.40 -54.27
CA PRO A 68 51.74 -14.09 -55.23
C PRO A 68 52.00 -15.56 -54.91
N GLU A 69 52.10 -15.94 -53.63
CA GLU A 69 52.36 -17.33 -53.23
C GLU A 69 51.15 -18.22 -53.49
N ALA A 70 49.95 -17.79 -53.06
CA ALA A 70 48.71 -18.49 -53.37
C ALA A 70 48.46 -18.58 -54.89
N GLY A 71 48.76 -17.50 -55.62
CA GLY A 71 48.61 -17.45 -57.07
C GLY A 71 49.53 -18.41 -57.82
N GLU A 72 50.77 -18.64 -57.35
CA GLU A 72 51.67 -19.66 -57.92
C GLU A 72 51.10 -21.07 -57.76
N ILE A 73 50.50 -21.37 -56.61
CA ILE A 73 49.84 -22.65 -56.34
C ILE A 73 48.59 -22.81 -57.23
N ALA A 74 47.73 -21.79 -57.27
CA ALA A 74 46.52 -21.79 -58.08
C ALA A 74 46.80 -21.91 -59.58
N GLY A 75 47.92 -21.36 -60.05
CA GLY A 75 48.36 -21.45 -61.45
C GLY A 75 48.52 -22.88 -61.96
N GLN A 76 48.74 -23.87 -61.08
CA GLN A 76 48.77 -25.30 -61.45
C GLN A 76 47.38 -25.86 -61.80
N HIS A 77 46.33 -25.12 -61.45
CA HIS A 77 44.93 -25.51 -61.60
C HIS A 77 44.13 -24.54 -62.48
N CYS A 78 44.79 -23.55 -63.09
CA CYS A 78 44.22 -22.59 -64.02
C CYS A 78 44.90 -22.71 -65.40
N ASP A 79 44.18 -22.37 -66.47
CA ASP A 79 44.76 -22.27 -67.82
C ASP A 79 45.61 -21.00 -67.99
N SER A 80 45.27 -19.96 -67.22
CA SER A 80 46.02 -18.70 -67.13
C SER A 80 45.86 -18.11 -65.74
N MET A 81 46.91 -17.47 -65.22
CA MET A 81 46.91 -16.89 -63.88
C MET A 81 47.48 -15.47 -63.89
N ILE A 82 46.77 -14.54 -63.26
CA ILE A 82 47.16 -13.12 -63.13
C ILE A 82 47.35 -12.84 -61.64
N VAL A 83 48.55 -12.42 -61.25
CA VAL A 83 48.84 -12.02 -59.87
C VAL A 83 48.72 -10.50 -59.75
N GLY A 84 47.80 -10.02 -58.92
CA GLY A 84 47.66 -8.60 -58.61
C GLY A 84 46.31 -8.22 -58.01
N ASP A 85 46.28 -7.01 -57.46
CA ASP A 85 45.09 -6.41 -56.84
C ASP A 85 44.04 -6.03 -57.89
N ILE A 86 42.87 -6.69 -57.85
CA ILE A 86 41.77 -6.48 -58.81
C ILE A 86 41.28 -5.03 -58.86
N GLU A 87 41.38 -4.26 -57.77
CA GLU A 87 40.99 -2.85 -57.76
C GLU A 87 41.96 -2.02 -58.62
N LYS A 88 43.26 -2.37 -58.61
CA LYS A 88 44.34 -1.59 -59.26
C LYS A 88 44.78 -2.09 -60.63
N LEU A 89 44.56 -3.37 -60.94
CA LEU A 89 45.01 -3.97 -62.20
C LEU A 89 44.38 -3.31 -63.43
N ASP A 90 45.16 -3.02 -64.45
CA ASP A 90 44.62 -2.68 -65.78
C ASP A 90 44.26 -3.98 -66.51
N LEU A 91 43.01 -4.40 -66.40
CA LEU A 91 42.54 -5.68 -66.95
C LEU A 91 42.61 -5.73 -68.48
N ASP A 92 42.65 -4.59 -69.20
CA ASP A 92 42.74 -4.58 -70.67
C ASP A 92 44.11 -5.04 -71.17
N ALA A 93 45.14 -4.97 -70.33
CA ALA A 93 46.46 -5.51 -70.64
C ALA A 93 46.50 -7.05 -70.63
N TYR A 94 45.53 -7.69 -69.98
CA TYR A 94 45.53 -9.14 -69.74
C TYR A 94 44.35 -9.87 -70.38
N LEU A 95 43.19 -9.22 -70.49
CA LEU A 95 41.92 -9.84 -70.87
C LEU A 95 41.31 -9.15 -72.08
N ALA A 96 40.83 -9.94 -73.05
CA ALA A 96 40.03 -9.41 -74.15
C ALA A 96 38.57 -9.21 -73.73
N PRO A 97 37.85 -8.17 -74.24
CA PRO A 97 36.42 -8.00 -73.98
C PRO A 97 35.59 -9.22 -74.39
N SER A 98 34.47 -9.47 -73.69
CA SER A 98 33.56 -10.60 -73.94
C SER A 98 34.22 -11.99 -74.02
N SER A 99 35.24 -12.23 -73.19
CA SER A 99 35.97 -13.50 -73.16
C SER A 99 35.31 -14.59 -72.31
N PHE A 100 34.54 -14.21 -71.29
CA PHE A 100 34.08 -15.15 -70.26
C PHE A 100 32.57 -15.38 -70.27
N ASP A 101 32.18 -16.64 -70.09
CA ASP A 101 30.79 -17.01 -69.83
C ASP A 101 30.40 -16.73 -68.38
N VAL A 102 31.33 -16.94 -67.44
CA VAL A 102 31.09 -16.76 -66.00
C VAL A 102 32.28 -16.04 -65.35
N ILE A 103 32.01 -15.08 -64.49
CA ILE A 103 33.02 -14.50 -63.59
C ILE A 103 32.65 -14.82 -62.14
N ILE A 104 33.55 -15.41 -61.38
CA ILE A 104 33.32 -15.86 -60.01
C ILE A 104 33.91 -14.85 -59.03
N PHE A 105 33.12 -14.48 -58.03
CA PHE A 105 33.56 -13.80 -56.81
C PHE A 105 33.14 -14.65 -55.61
N GLY A 106 34.04 -15.52 -55.14
CA GLY A 106 33.79 -16.37 -53.98
C GLY A 106 34.38 -15.74 -52.73
N ASP A 107 33.54 -15.10 -51.91
CA ASP A 107 33.95 -14.45 -50.65
C ASP A 107 35.09 -13.43 -50.87
N VAL A 108 34.91 -12.54 -51.87
CA VAL A 108 35.89 -11.50 -52.25
C VAL A 108 35.38 -10.08 -52.05
N LEU A 109 34.12 -9.80 -52.38
CA LEU A 109 33.63 -8.42 -52.45
C LEU A 109 33.59 -7.72 -51.09
N GLU A 110 33.48 -8.49 -50.01
CA GLU A 110 33.55 -8.06 -48.62
C GLU A 110 34.96 -7.60 -48.18
N HIS A 111 35.99 -8.02 -48.90
CA HIS A 111 37.38 -7.62 -48.67
C HIS A 111 37.80 -6.39 -49.50
N LEU A 112 36.98 -5.95 -50.45
CA LEU A 112 37.30 -4.83 -51.33
C LEU A 112 36.95 -3.48 -50.67
N ALA A 113 37.77 -2.46 -50.95
CA ALA A 113 37.44 -1.10 -50.52
C ALA A 113 36.24 -0.56 -51.33
N SER A 114 36.24 -0.79 -52.65
CA SER A 114 35.23 -0.34 -53.60
C SER A 114 34.68 -1.48 -54.48
N PRO A 115 33.87 -2.40 -53.93
CA PRO A 115 33.30 -3.51 -54.71
C PRO A 115 32.43 -3.03 -55.89
N GLU A 116 31.79 -1.86 -55.78
CA GLU A 116 31.00 -1.25 -56.87
C GLU A 116 31.85 -1.01 -58.13
N ASP A 117 33.06 -0.49 -57.96
CA ASP A 117 33.95 -0.15 -59.07
C ASP A 117 34.44 -1.42 -59.77
N VAL A 118 34.79 -2.45 -59.00
CA VAL A 118 35.18 -3.76 -59.53
C VAL A 118 34.03 -4.41 -60.30
N LEU A 119 32.81 -4.40 -59.76
CA LEU A 119 31.64 -4.94 -60.46
C LEU A 119 31.39 -4.22 -61.79
N ARG A 120 31.50 -2.88 -61.85
CA ARG A 120 31.38 -2.14 -63.11
C ARG A 120 32.51 -2.46 -64.09
N LYS A 121 33.74 -2.58 -63.57
CA LYS A 121 34.96 -2.85 -64.34
C LYS A 121 34.93 -4.20 -65.03
N VAL A 122 34.48 -5.26 -64.35
CA VAL A 122 34.50 -6.62 -64.92
C VAL A 122 33.40 -6.87 -65.96
N LYS A 123 32.35 -6.04 -65.97
CA LYS A 123 31.18 -6.18 -66.84
C LYS A 123 31.51 -6.32 -68.33
N LYS A 124 32.53 -5.59 -68.81
CA LYS A 124 32.93 -5.60 -70.24
C LYS A 124 33.59 -6.92 -70.69
N TYR A 125 34.03 -7.76 -69.77
CA TYR A 125 34.66 -9.04 -70.07
C TYR A 125 33.67 -10.20 -70.12
N LEU A 126 32.43 -9.99 -69.68
CA LEU A 126 31.34 -10.95 -69.86
C LEU A 126 30.89 -11.00 -71.31
N ARG A 127 30.58 -12.21 -71.79
CA ARG A 127 29.82 -12.42 -73.03
C ARG A 127 28.40 -11.85 -72.89
N PRO A 128 27.67 -11.62 -74.00
CA PRO A 128 26.30 -11.08 -73.96
C PRO A 128 25.35 -11.83 -73.02
N ASP A 129 25.45 -13.16 -72.94
CA ASP A 129 24.66 -14.02 -72.03
C ASP A 129 25.46 -14.47 -70.79
N GLY A 130 26.59 -13.81 -70.52
CA GLY A 130 27.46 -14.11 -69.39
C GLY A 130 26.94 -13.53 -68.08
N TYR A 131 27.34 -14.14 -66.96
CA TYR A 131 26.90 -13.73 -65.63
C TYR A 131 28.01 -13.83 -64.59
N LEU A 132 27.81 -13.14 -63.47
CA LEU A 132 28.64 -13.30 -62.27
C LEU A 132 28.09 -14.46 -61.43
N ALA A 133 28.94 -15.29 -60.86
CA ALA A 133 28.58 -16.22 -59.78
C ALA A 133 29.24 -15.72 -58.49
N VAL A 134 28.42 -15.38 -57.49
CA VAL A 134 28.87 -14.61 -56.31
C VAL A 134 28.51 -15.35 -55.03
N SER A 135 29.41 -15.36 -54.04
CA SER A 135 29.14 -15.74 -52.65
C SER A 135 29.45 -14.56 -51.73
N LEU A 136 28.56 -14.26 -50.79
CA LEU A 136 28.75 -13.21 -49.78
C LEU A 136 28.23 -13.62 -48.39
N PRO A 137 28.97 -13.32 -47.31
CA PRO A 137 28.53 -13.53 -45.93
C PRO A 137 27.39 -12.60 -45.53
N ASN A 138 26.51 -13.12 -44.67
CA ASN A 138 25.34 -12.41 -44.15
C ASN A 138 25.58 -11.93 -42.70
N VAL A 139 25.84 -10.64 -42.52
CA VAL A 139 26.02 -10.05 -41.18
C VAL A 139 24.70 -10.03 -40.38
N CYS A 140 23.55 -10.20 -41.04
CA CYS A 140 22.24 -10.25 -40.40
C CYS A 140 21.89 -11.64 -39.82
N HIS A 141 22.86 -12.55 -39.70
CA HIS A 141 22.65 -13.83 -39.03
C HIS A 141 22.29 -13.63 -37.54
N GLY A 142 21.39 -14.47 -37.02
CA GLY A 142 20.81 -14.31 -35.67
C GLY A 142 21.86 -14.32 -34.55
N ASP A 143 22.93 -15.10 -34.69
CA ASP A 143 24.03 -15.09 -33.72
C ASP A 143 24.72 -13.70 -33.64
N VAL A 144 24.96 -13.04 -34.77
CA VAL A 144 25.55 -11.69 -34.79
C VAL A 144 24.59 -10.67 -34.16
N ILE A 145 23.29 -10.79 -34.47
CA ILE A 145 22.25 -9.92 -33.89
C ILE A 145 22.18 -10.09 -32.37
N LEU A 146 22.21 -11.32 -31.85
CA LEU A 146 22.18 -11.58 -30.42
C LEU A 146 23.41 -11.01 -29.70
N ASN A 147 24.61 -11.15 -30.28
CA ASN A 147 25.82 -10.53 -29.72
C ASN A 147 25.69 -9.00 -29.70
N LEU A 148 25.20 -8.39 -30.78
CA LEU A 148 24.97 -6.94 -30.85
C LEU A 148 23.98 -6.43 -29.81
N LEU A 149 22.89 -7.16 -29.57
CA LEU A 149 21.92 -6.84 -28.51
C LEU A 149 22.55 -6.91 -27.12
N MET A 150 23.57 -7.75 -26.95
CA MET A 150 24.36 -7.84 -25.73
C MET A 150 25.50 -6.81 -25.65
N GLY A 151 25.66 -5.96 -26.67
CA GLY A 151 26.75 -4.99 -26.76
C GLY A 151 28.10 -5.60 -27.11
N ASP A 152 28.15 -6.83 -27.63
CA ASP A 152 29.37 -7.50 -28.08
C ASP A 152 29.48 -7.49 -29.62
N PHE A 153 30.66 -7.14 -30.14
CA PHE A 153 30.96 -7.12 -31.57
C PHE A 153 32.38 -7.63 -31.83
N LYS A 154 32.50 -8.96 -31.83
CA LYS A 154 33.78 -9.66 -31.81
C LYS A 154 34.21 -10.14 -33.20
N TYR A 155 35.31 -9.60 -33.68
CA TYR A 155 35.97 -10.10 -34.89
C TYR A 155 36.62 -11.46 -34.64
N THR A 156 36.51 -12.34 -35.63
CA THR A 156 37.09 -13.69 -35.64
C THR A 156 38.18 -13.79 -36.71
N SER A 157 38.98 -14.84 -36.65
CA SER A 157 39.99 -15.13 -37.67
C SER A 157 39.40 -15.72 -38.95
N MET A 158 38.12 -16.12 -38.97
CA MET A 158 37.35 -16.55 -40.15
C MET A 158 35.85 -16.41 -39.84
N GLY A 159 35.01 -16.38 -40.87
CA GLY A 159 33.55 -16.40 -40.73
C GLY A 159 32.87 -15.05 -40.96
N LEU A 160 31.67 -14.85 -40.43
CA LEU A 160 30.81 -13.69 -40.70
C LEU A 160 31.46 -12.35 -40.31
N LEU A 161 32.22 -12.34 -39.21
CA LEU A 161 33.00 -11.20 -38.73
C LEU A 161 34.51 -11.45 -38.85
N ASP A 162 34.96 -12.01 -39.98
CA ASP A 162 36.40 -12.11 -40.28
C ASP A 162 37.05 -10.71 -40.15
N ALA A 163 38.16 -10.65 -39.40
CA ALA A 163 38.90 -9.41 -39.14
C ALA A 163 39.41 -8.70 -40.42
N THR A 164 39.40 -9.38 -41.56
CA THR A 164 39.78 -8.82 -42.87
C THR A 164 38.62 -8.32 -43.72
N HIS A 165 37.36 -8.48 -43.28
CA HIS A 165 36.20 -7.87 -43.95
C HIS A 165 36.23 -6.34 -43.80
N LEU A 166 36.13 -5.64 -44.92
CA LEU A 166 35.99 -4.17 -44.98
C LEU A 166 34.53 -3.73 -45.16
N ARG A 167 33.67 -4.66 -45.60
CA ARG A 167 32.25 -4.44 -45.87
C ARG A 167 31.43 -5.59 -45.29
N PHE A 168 30.24 -5.25 -44.80
CA PHE A 168 29.28 -6.21 -44.26
C PHE A 168 27.98 -6.10 -45.03
N PHE A 169 27.38 -7.24 -45.36
CA PHE A 169 26.22 -7.30 -46.22
C PHE A 169 25.06 -8.04 -45.56
N GLY A 170 23.87 -7.46 -45.67
CA GLY A 170 22.60 -8.19 -45.60
C GLY A 170 21.98 -8.30 -46.99
N LEU A 171 21.01 -9.20 -47.18
CA LEU A 171 20.41 -9.47 -48.50
C LEU A 171 19.95 -8.21 -49.25
N ARG A 172 19.29 -7.28 -48.54
CA ARG A 172 18.84 -6.02 -49.13
C ARG A 172 20.01 -5.19 -49.66
N ASN A 173 21.09 -5.07 -48.89
CA ASN A 173 22.28 -4.34 -49.30
C ASN A 173 23.01 -5.00 -50.48
N ILE A 174 23.01 -6.34 -50.55
CA ILE A 174 23.53 -7.08 -51.70
C ILE A 174 22.73 -6.73 -52.94
N ILE A 175 21.40 -6.85 -52.86
CA ILE A 175 20.52 -6.56 -53.98
C ILE A 175 20.69 -5.10 -54.46
N ASP A 176 20.75 -4.14 -53.53
CA ASP A 176 20.98 -2.73 -53.83
C ASP A 176 22.35 -2.46 -54.47
N LEU A 177 23.40 -3.17 -54.03
CA LEU A 177 24.75 -3.06 -54.59
C LEU A 177 24.78 -3.49 -56.07
N PHE A 178 24.26 -4.67 -56.37
CA PHE A 178 24.29 -5.24 -57.72
C PHE A 178 23.38 -4.47 -58.69
N SER A 179 22.19 -4.08 -58.23
CA SER A 179 21.26 -3.28 -59.04
C SER A 179 21.88 -1.94 -59.45
N ARG A 180 22.53 -1.21 -58.52
CA ARG A 180 23.24 0.05 -58.83
C ARG A 180 24.42 -0.13 -59.78
N CYS A 181 25.03 -1.30 -59.82
CA CYS A 181 26.09 -1.67 -60.76
C CYS A 181 25.55 -2.16 -62.12
N GLY A 182 24.22 -2.23 -62.29
CA GLY A 182 23.57 -2.60 -63.53
C GLY A 182 23.47 -4.12 -63.73
N TYR A 183 23.32 -4.88 -62.65
CA TYR A 183 23.11 -6.33 -62.67
C TYR A 183 21.75 -6.69 -62.09
N SER A 184 21.11 -7.73 -62.63
CA SER A 184 19.95 -8.39 -62.02
C SER A 184 20.38 -9.71 -61.38
N ILE A 185 19.99 -9.92 -60.12
CA ILE A 185 20.26 -11.15 -59.38
C ILE A 185 19.23 -12.22 -59.76
N THR A 186 19.71 -13.42 -60.10
CA THR A 186 18.91 -14.61 -60.37
C THR A 186 19.53 -15.84 -59.70
N GLY A 187 18.73 -16.89 -59.47
CA GLY A 187 19.22 -18.13 -58.88
C GLY A 187 19.88 -17.93 -57.50
N LEU A 188 19.17 -17.27 -56.57
CA LEU A 188 19.63 -17.08 -55.19
C LEU A 188 19.55 -18.40 -54.42
N HIS A 189 20.70 -18.83 -53.91
CA HIS A 189 20.90 -19.94 -53.01
C HIS A 189 21.44 -19.43 -51.67
N THR A 190 21.31 -20.24 -50.63
CA THR A 190 21.79 -19.92 -49.28
C THR A 190 22.52 -21.10 -48.68
N THR A 191 23.53 -20.81 -47.87
CA THR A 191 23.98 -21.74 -46.84
C THR A 191 23.29 -21.39 -45.52
N VAL A 192 22.90 -22.41 -44.77
CA VAL A 192 22.10 -22.28 -43.56
C VAL A 192 22.85 -22.86 -42.37
N PHE A 193 22.98 -22.05 -41.33
CA PHE A 193 23.41 -22.46 -40.01
C PHE A 193 22.32 -22.01 -39.02
N PRO A 194 21.81 -22.88 -38.14
CA PRO A 194 20.83 -22.43 -37.17
C PRO A 194 21.45 -21.41 -36.22
N VAL A 195 20.62 -20.52 -35.66
CA VAL A 195 21.05 -19.63 -34.56
C VAL A 195 21.55 -20.52 -33.40
N GLY A 196 22.77 -20.24 -32.94
CA GLY A 196 23.57 -21.04 -32.01
C GLY A 196 24.62 -21.93 -32.69
N GLY A 197 24.64 -21.96 -34.04
CA GLY A 197 25.43 -22.88 -34.85
C GLY A 197 26.68 -22.29 -35.48
N THR A 198 26.94 -20.99 -35.32
CA THR A 198 28.08 -20.31 -35.96
C THR A 198 29.24 -20.08 -34.99
N GLU A 199 30.35 -19.55 -35.51
CA GLU A 199 31.48 -19.06 -34.71
C GLU A 199 31.12 -17.89 -33.79
N GLN A 200 29.95 -17.26 -34.00
CA GLN A 200 29.41 -16.17 -33.19
C GLN A 200 28.39 -16.67 -32.14
N ARG A 201 28.23 -17.99 -31.94
CA ARG A 201 27.24 -18.51 -30.98
C ARG A 201 27.46 -18.00 -29.56
N LEU A 202 26.37 -17.71 -28.86
CA LEU A 202 26.35 -17.46 -27.42
C LEU A 202 26.06 -18.75 -26.64
N ASP A 203 26.50 -18.81 -25.39
CA ASP A 203 26.18 -19.92 -24.50
C ASP A 203 24.67 -19.94 -24.17
N PRO A 204 24.04 -21.13 -24.05
CA PRO A 204 22.62 -21.23 -23.69
C PRO A 204 22.31 -20.55 -22.35
N GLY A 205 21.21 -19.81 -22.27
CA GLY A 205 20.76 -19.11 -21.06
C GLY A 205 21.36 -17.71 -20.85
N VAL A 206 22.28 -17.27 -21.71
CA VAL A 206 22.79 -15.88 -21.69
C VAL A 206 21.70 -14.88 -22.10
N VAL A 207 20.80 -15.29 -22.99
CA VAL A 207 19.67 -14.47 -23.46
C VAL A 207 18.33 -15.13 -23.09
N PRO A 208 17.28 -14.36 -22.77
CA PRO A 208 15.93 -14.90 -22.54
C PRO A 208 15.44 -15.75 -23.72
N GLU A 209 14.70 -16.82 -23.44
CA GLU A 209 14.24 -17.77 -24.46
C GLU A 209 13.30 -17.13 -25.49
N ASP A 210 12.40 -16.26 -25.03
CA ASP A 210 11.51 -15.50 -25.91
C ASP A 210 12.27 -14.59 -26.88
N LEU A 211 13.36 -13.96 -26.41
CA LEU A 211 14.23 -13.13 -27.25
C LEU A 211 14.99 -13.98 -28.28
N ALA A 212 15.52 -15.14 -27.86
CA ALA A 212 16.16 -16.07 -28.77
C ALA A 212 15.18 -16.61 -29.83
N ASN A 213 13.92 -16.87 -29.45
CA ASN A 213 12.87 -17.32 -30.36
C ASN A 213 12.43 -16.22 -31.33
N PHE A 214 12.34 -14.98 -30.87
CA PHE A 214 12.11 -13.83 -31.74
C PHE A 214 13.24 -13.65 -32.76
N VAL A 215 14.52 -13.70 -32.34
CA VAL A 215 15.63 -13.57 -33.29
C VAL A 215 15.66 -14.73 -34.29
N LYS A 216 15.34 -15.96 -33.86
CA LYS A 216 15.18 -17.11 -34.77
C LYS A 216 14.05 -16.91 -35.79
N SER A 217 12.99 -16.18 -35.43
CA SER A 217 11.85 -15.93 -36.33
C SER A 217 12.10 -14.81 -37.34
N LEU A 218 13.16 -14.01 -37.16
CA LEU A 218 13.55 -12.98 -38.13
C LEU A 218 13.90 -13.61 -39.50
N PRO A 219 13.48 -12.99 -40.63
CA PRO A 219 13.81 -13.50 -41.95
C PRO A 219 15.31 -13.63 -42.16
N ASN A 220 15.72 -14.76 -42.72
CA ASN A 220 17.12 -15.09 -43.02
C ASN A 220 18.08 -15.10 -41.81
N SER A 221 17.57 -15.14 -40.59
CA SER A 221 18.39 -15.22 -39.37
C SER A 221 19.25 -16.47 -39.28
N SER A 222 18.90 -17.53 -40.01
CA SER A 222 19.68 -18.77 -40.15
C SER A 222 20.53 -18.81 -41.42
N VAL A 223 20.46 -17.80 -42.28
CA VAL A 223 21.26 -17.77 -43.52
C VAL A 223 22.66 -17.26 -43.19
N TYR A 224 23.65 -18.08 -43.50
CA TYR A 224 25.06 -17.78 -43.27
C TYR A 224 25.69 -17.03 -44.45
N GLN A 225 25.50 -17.53 -45.67
CA GLN A 225 25.96 -16.87 -46.91
C GLN A 225 24.87 -16.91 -47.99
N TYR A 226 24.91 -15.90 -48.87
CA TYR A 226 24.09 -15.83 -50.08
C TYR A 226 24.95 -16.14 -51.30
N ILE A 227 24.48 -17.06 -52.14
CA ILE A 227 25.19 -17.52 -53.34
C ILE A 227 24.26 -17.36 -54.55
N PHE A 228 24.63 -16.58 -55.55
CA PHE A 228 23.71 -16.22 -56.62
C PHE A 228 24.38 -15.93 -57.97
N LYS A 229 23.55 -15.90 -59.02
CA LYS A 229 23.95 -15.38 -60.33
C LYS A 229 23.59 -13.91 -60.44
N ALA A 230 24.45 -13.10 -61.04
CA ALA A 230 24.13 -11.71 -61.37
C ALA A 230 24.43 -11.43 -62.83
N SER A 231 23.39 -11.19 -63.64
CA SER A 231 23.53 -10.98 -65.09
C SER A 231 23.45 -9.49 -65.43
N PRO A 232 24.26 -8.98 -66.36
CA PRO A 232 24.12 -7.61 -66.87
C PRO A 232 22.68 -7.34 -67.34
N SER A 233 22.05 -6.26 -66.85
CA SER A 233 20.72 -5.86 -67.30
C SER A 233 20.67 -4.35 -67.59
N PRO A 234 20.09 -3.91 -68.73
CA PRO A 234 19.90 -2.49 -69.05
C PRO A 234 18.78 -1.84 -68.24
N THR A 235 17.82 -2.65 -67.78
CA THR A 235 16.81 -2.31 -66.77
C THR A 235 16.96 -3.34 -65.66
N PRO A 236 17.92 -3.17 -64.74
CA PRO A 236 17.93 -3.99 -63.52
C PRO A 236 16.54 -3.90 -62.93
N GLU A 237 15.87 -5.03 -62.69
CA GLU A 237 14.54 -4.99 -62.09
C GLU A 237 14.64 -4.13 -60.83
N ALA A 238 13.84 -3.06 -60.78
CA ALA A 238 13.69 -2.26 -59.58
C ALA A 238 13.14 -3.22 -58.53
N VAL A 239 13.99 -3.53 -57.56
CA VAL A 239 13.74 -4.56 -56.58
C VAL A 239 12.45 -4.16 -55.88
N GLU A 240 11.38 -4.95 -56.04
CA GLU A 240 10.23 -4.85 -55.14
C GLU A 240 10.82 -4.86 -53.73
N ALA A 241 10.69 -3.73 -53.02
CA ALA A 241 11.37 -3.51 -51.76
C ALA A 241 11.19 -4.76 -50.91
N VAL A 242 12.29 -5.47 -50.57
CA VAL A 242 12.21 -6.64 -49.70
C VAL A 242 11.37 -6.20 -48.51
N PRO A 243 10.14 -6.73 -48.35
CA PRO A 243 9.18 -6.15 -47.43
C PRO A 243 9.80 -6.16 -46.04
N ALA A 244 9.65 -5.05 -45.32
CA ALA A 244 10.11 -5.00 -43.95
C ALA A 244 9.42 -6.15 -43.19
N PRO A 245 10.15 -6.91 -42.37
CA PRO A 245 9.53 -7.94 -41.55
C PRO A 245 8.45 -7.30 -40.67
N ASP A 246 7.32 -7.99 -40.51
CA ASP A 246 6.32 -7.63 -39.51
C ASP A 246 6.87 -7.96 -38.12
N LEU A 247 7.66 -7.03 -37.58
CA LEU A 247 8.32 -7.19 -36.29
C LEU A 247 7.29 -7.38 -35.17
N ASP A 248 6.15 -6.67 -35.24
CA ASP A 248 5.09 -6.76 -34.24
C ASP A 248 4.42 -8.14 -34.26
N GLY A 249 4.09 -8.66 -35.44
CA GLY A 249 3.54 -10.00 -35.60
C GLY A 249 4.52 -11.10 -35.16
N LEU A 250 5.79 -10.98 -35.53
CA LEU A 250 6.84 -11.94 -35.16
C LEU A 250 7.14 -11.92 -33.65
N PHE A 251 7.16 -10.72 -33.04
CA PHE A 251 7.35 -10.58 -31.60
C PHE A 251 6.18 -11.15 -30.82
N ARG A 252 4.94 -10.81 -31.23
CA ARG A 252 3.72 -11.39 -30.64
C ARG A 252 3.72 -12.91 -30.71
N GLY A 253 4.03 -13.49 -31.87
CA GLY A 253 4.10 -14.95 -32.02
C GLY A 253 5.19 -15.60 -31.14
N ALA A 254 6.31 -14.92 -30.90
CA ALA A 254 7.38 -15.43 -30.04
C ALA A 254 6.99 -15.48 -28.55
N ILE A 255 6.15 -14.54 -28.09
CA ILE A 255 5.71 -14.46 -26.69
C ILE A 255 4.33 -15.08 -26.44
N GLU A 256 3.54 -15.36 -27.50
CA GLU A 256 2.16 -15.86 -27.40
C GLU A 256 2.08 -17.21 -26.67
N GLY A 257 3.07 -18.09 -26.85
CA GLY A 257 3.15 -19.35 -26.11
C GLY A 257 3.30 -19.14 -24.60
N SER A 258 4.16 -18.20 -24.20
CA SER A 258 4.39 -17.83 -22.80
C SER A 258 3.15 -17.16 -22.19
N ILE A 259 2.51 -16.26 -22.94
CA ILE A 259 1.27 -15.59 -22.53
C ILE A 259 0.12 -16.60 -22.38
N GLN A 260 -0.06 -17.53 -23.32
CA GLN A 260 -1.12 -18.53 -23.26
C GLN A 260 -0.92 -19.52 -22.10
N ALA A 261 0.33 -19.84 -21.76
CA ALA A 261 0.64 -20.68 -20.60
C ALA A 261 0.23 -20.02 -19.27
N GLU A 262 0.33 -18.69 -19.16
CA GLU A 262 -0.10 -17.93 -17.99
C GLU A 262 -1.60 -17.62 -17.97
N ILE A 263 -2.22 -17.35 -19.12
CA ILE A 263 -3.65 -17.00 -19.22
C ILE A 263 -4.57 -18.20 -18.97
N LYS A 264 -4.18 -19.40 -19.41
CA LYS A 264 -5.02 -20.60 -19.30
C LYS A 264 -5.46 -20.92 -17.85
N PRO A 265 -4.57 -20.96 -16.84
CA PRO A 265 -5.00 -21.18 -15.46
C PRO A 265 -5.90 -20.05 -14.94
N LEU A 266 -5.63 -18.80 -15.34
CA LEU A 266 -6.43 -17.64 -14.93
C LEU A 266 -7.86 -17.69 -15.49
N LEU A 267 -8.06 -18.18 -16.72
CA LEU A 267 -9.39 -18.34 -17.31
C LEU A 267 -10.19 -19.48 -16.67
N GLU A 268 -9.53 -20.59 -16.31
CA GLU A 268 -10.16 -21.67 -15.55
C GLU A 268 -10.60 -21.17 -14.17
N GLU A 269 -9.77 -20.35 -13.51
CA GLU A 269 -10.09 -19.71 -12.24
C GLU A 269 -11.25 -18.70 -12.36
N LEU A 270 -11.24 -17.87 -13.40
CA LEU A 270 -12.30 -16.90 -13.69
C LEU A 270 -13.66 -17.58 -13.87
N SER A 271 -13.70 -18.71 -14.59
CA SER A 271 -14.94 -19.48 -14.78
C SER A 271 -15.47 -20.07 -13.46
N ALA A 272 -14.58 -20.49 -12.56
CA ALA A 272 -14.96 -20.95 -11.22
C ALA A 272 -15.48 -19.78 -10.36
N TYR A 273 -14.92 -18.58 -10.51
CA TYR A 273 -15.41 -17.37 -9.87
C TYR A 273 -16.79 -16.97 -10.38
N GLU A 274 -17.07 -17.02 -11.68
CA GLU A 274 -18.39 -16.69 -12.24
C GLU A 274 -19.49 -17.60 -11.68
N VAL A 275 -19.27 -18.92 -11.64
CA VAL A 275 -20.22 -19.87 -11.03
C VAL A 275 -20.44 -19.55 -9.54
N ARG A 276 -19.37 -19.19 -8.83
CA ARG A 276 -19.45 -18.83 -7.42
C ARG A 276 -20.18 -17.50 -7.19
N THR A 277 -20.04 -16.52 -8.08
CA THR A 277 -20.74 -15.24 -7.99
C THR A 277 -22.25 -15.39 -8.18
N VAL A 278 -22.70 -16.26 -9.10
CA VAL A 278 -24.12 -16.57 -9.27
C VAL A 278 -24.68 -17.24 -8.00
N SER A 279 -23.95 -18.21 -7.45
CA SER A 279 -24.37 -18.87 -6.20
C SER A 279 -24.39 -17.92 -4.99
N LEU A 280 -23.42 -17.00 -4.91
CA LEU A 280 -23.38 -15.97 -3.88
C LEU A 280 -24.53 -14.96 -4.03
N ALA A 281 -24.89 -14.60 -5.26
CA ALA A 281 -26.02 -13.70 -5.51
C ALA A 281 -27.34 -14.30 -5.01
N GLU A 282 -27.58 -15.59 -5.26
CA GLU A 282 -28.75 -16.33 -4.72
C GLU A 282 -28.75 -16.35 -3.18
N GLN A 283 -27.59 -16.55 -2.55
CA GLN A 283 -27.46 -16.52 -1.09
C GLN A 283 -27.71 -15.12 -0.51
N VAL A 284 -27.25 -14.07 -1.18
CA VAL A 284 -27.49 -12.69 -0.77
C VAL A 284 -28.98 -12.35 -0.86
N GLU A 285 -29.67 -12.80 -1.91
CA GLU A 285 -31.13 -12.62 -2.03
C GLU A 285 -31.87 -13.30 -0.88
N GLN A 286 -31.52 -14.55 -0.57
CA GLN A 286 -32.12 -15.30 0.54
C GLN A 286 -31.85 -14.64 1.91
N LEU A 287 -30.62 -14.17 2.15
CA LEU A 287 -30.27 -13.45 3.37
C LEU A 287 -30.98 -12.08 3.46
N THR A 288 -31.23 -11.42 2.33
CA THR A 288 -31.95 -10.14 2.31
C THR A 288 -33.41 -10.34 2.73
N GLU A 289 -34.07 -11.39 2.26
CA GLU A 289 -35.42 -11.75 2.70
C GLU A 289 -35.46 -12.08 4.21
N GLU A 290 -34.49 -12.83 4.71
CA GLU A 290 -34.38 -13.17 6.13
C GLU A 290 -34.14 -11.91 6.98
N THR A 291 -33.30 -10.98 6.52
CA THR A 291 -33.02 -9.72 7.20
C THR A 291 -34.28 -8.86 7.28
N GLN A 292 -35.08 -8.77 6.21
CA GLN A 292 -36.37 -8.07 6.24
C GLN A 292 -37.35 -8.70 7.23
N SER A 293 -37.43 -10.03 7.31
CA SER A 293 -38.27 -10.74 8.28
C SER A 293 -37.84 -10.47 9.72
N LEU A 294 -36.53 -10.49 9.99
CA LEU A 294 -35.98 -10.16 11.31
C LEU A 294 -36.25 -8.70 11.69
N GLN A 295 -36.21 -7.77 10.73
CA GLN A 295 -36.45 -6.35 10.98
C GLN A 295 -37.91 -6.07 11.37
N VAL A 296 -38.86 -6.79 10.77
CA VAL A 296 -40.26 -6.77 11.22
C VAL A 296 -40.38 -7.29 12.66
N THR A 297 -39.69 -8.39 12.98
CA THR A 297 -39.70 -8.98 14.32
C THR A 297 -39.09 -8.04 15.37
N ILE A 298 -38.02 -7.32 15.03
CA ILE A 298 -37.42 -6.30 15.90
C ILE A 298 -38.42 -5.17 16.15
N SER A 299 -39.10 -4.67 15.11
CA SER A 299 -40.10 -3.62 15.27
C SER A 299 -41.27 -4.05 16.18
N GLU A 300 -41.70 -5.31 16.12
CA GLU A 300 -42.72 -5.85 17.03
C GLU A 300 -42.21 -5.94 18.49
N ARG A 301 -40.94 -6.33 18.67
CA ARG A 301 -40.27 -6.38 19.98
C ARG A 301 -40.11 -4.99 20.59
N ASP A 302 -39.73 -4.00 19.80
CA ASP A 302 -39.59 -2.61 20.26
C ASP A 302 -40.93 -2.02 20.70
N ALA A 303 -42.02 -2.34 19.99
CA ALA A 303 -43.37 -1.96 20.41
C ALA A 303 -43.78 -2.62 21.76
N GLN A 304 -43.37 -3.87 22.00
CA GLN A 304 -43.59 -4.54 23.29
C GLN A 304 -42.75 -3.92 24.41
N ILE A 305 -41.49 -3.56 24.14
CA ILE A 305 -40.61 -2.89 25.09
C ILE A 305 -41.20 -1.54 25.49
N ALA A 306 -41.61 -0.72 24.52
CA ALA A 306 -42.26 0.57 24.80
C ALA A 306 -43.54 0.43 25.66
N SER A 307 -44.33 -0.63 25.43
CA SER A 307 -45.49 -0.93 26.27
C SER A 307 -45.10 -1.35 27.69
N LEU A 308 -44.02 -2.11 27.87
CA LEU A 308 -43.53 -2.52 29.18
C LEU A 308 -42.92 -1.34 29.94
N ASP A 309 -42.19 -0.46 29.27
CA ASP A 309 -41.63 0.76 29.87
C ASP A 309 -42.74 1.66 30.41
N GLY A 310 -43.85 1.81 29.68
CA GLY A 310 -45.03 2.52 30.17
C GLY A 310 -45.63 1.90 31.44
N GLN A 311 -45.63 0.56 31.56
CA GLN A 311 -46.08 -0.12 32.79
C GLN A 311 -45.10 0.09 33.95
N VAL A 312 -43.79 0.08 33.69
CA VAL A 312 -42.76 0.35 34.70
C VAL A 312 -42.88 1.79 35.21
N GLU A 313 -43.14 2.75 34.33
CA GLU A 313 -43.33 4.15 34.71
C GLU A 313 -44.58 4.34 35.59
N GLN A 314 -45.69 3.68 35.23
CA GLN A 314 -46.90 3.67 36.04
C GLN A 314 -46.65 3.06 37.44
N LEU A 315 -46.02 1.89 37.50
CA LEU A 315 -45.68 1.23 38.77
C LEU A 315 -44.72 2.05 39.62
N THR A 316 -43.77 2.74 38.99
CA THR A 316 -42.84 3.65 39.67
C THR A 316 -43.58 4.82 40.31
N GLY A 317 -44.54 5.41 39.60
CA GLY A 317 -45.44 6.45 40.13
C GLY A 317 -46.29 5.96 41.30
N GLU A 318 -46.86 4.76 41.20
CA GLU A 318 -47.62 4.13 42.30
C GLU A 318 -46.74 3.91 43.53
N THR A 319 -45.51 3.43 43.32
CA THR A 319 -44.53 3.18 44.39
C THR A 319 -44.15 4.47 45.10
N GLN A 320 -43.91 5.56 44.37
CA GLN A 320 -43.67 6.89 44.96
C GLN A 320 -44.87 7.38 45.78
N SER A 321 -46.10 7.21 45.28
CA SER A 321 -47.31 7.60 46.02
C SER A 321 -47.48 6.79 47.33
N LEU A 322 -47.17 5.50 47.28
CA LEU A 322 -47.19 4.62 48.44
C LEU A 322 -46.11 5.02 49.45
N GLN A 323 -44.94 5.45 48.98
CA GLN A 323 -43.84 5.89 49.83
C GLN A 323 -44.16 7.21 50.56
N VAL A 324 -44.83 8.15 49.89
CA VAL A 324 -45.39 9.35 50.52
C VAL A 324 -46.44 8.98 51.59
N THR A 325 -47.30 8.00 51.29
CA THR A 325 -48.32 7.51 52.22
C THR A 325 -47.70 6.82 53.45
N ILE A 326 -46.65 6.02 53.25
CA ILE A 326 -45.87 5.39 54.33
C ILE A 326 -45.24 6.46 55.21
N SER A 327 -44.57 7.46 54.62
CA SER A 327 -43.98 8.56 55.38
C SER A 327 -45.03 9.34 56.19
N GLY A 328 -46.24 9.54 55.65
CA GLY A 328 -47.36 10.13 56.39
C GLY A 328 -47.85 9.26 57.55
N ARG A 329 -47.90 7.94 57.35
CA ARG A 329 -48.25 6.97 58.41
C ARG A 329 -47.17 6.87 59.49
N ASP A 330 -45.89 6.97 59.14
CA ASP A 330 -44.79 7.00 60.10
C ASP A 330 -44.87 8.24 61.01
N GLY A 331 -45.29 9.39 60.45
CA GLY A 331 -45.62 10.58 61.22
C GLY A 331 -46.79 10.36 62.20
N GLN A 332 -47.84 9.66 61.77
CA GLN A 332 -48.95 9.28 62.67
C GLN A 332 -48.50 8.30 63.76
N ILE A 333 -47.69 7.29 63.41
CA ILE A 333 -47.10 6.33 64.35
C ILE A 333 -46.25 7.05 65.38
N ALA A 334 -45.44 8.05 64.98
CA ALA A 334 -44.66 8.86 65.91
C ALA A 334 -45.58 9.63 66.90
N SER A 335 -46.68 10.21 66.41
CA SER A 335 -47.65 10.91 67.27
C SER A 335 -48.38 9.96 68.24
N LEU A 336 -48.74 8.76 67.78
CA LEU A 336 -49.37 7.70 68.58
C LEU A 336 -48.40 7.11 69.61
N ASN A 337 -47.12 6.97 69.27
CA ASN A 337 -46.09 6.54 70.21
C ASN A 337 -45.89 7.57 71.32
N GLU A 338 -45.95 8.87 71.01
CA GLU A 338 -45.90 9.92 72.03
C GLU A 338 -47.16 9.89 72.92
N GLN A 339 -48.36 9.70 72.36
CA GLN A 339 -49.58 9.49 73.15
C GLN A 339 -49.49 8.24 74.03
N THR A 340 -48.93 7.14 73.50
CA THR A 340 -48.74 5.89 74.24
C THR A 340 -47.73 6.08 75.38
N ARG A 341 -46.70 6.91 75.17
CA ARG A 341 -45.74 7.28 76.21
C ARG A 341 -46.39 8.11 77.31
N GLN A 342 -47.26 9.06 76.96
CA GLN A 342 -48.07 9.82 77.93
C GLN A 342 -49.03 8.90 78.71
N GLN A 343 -49.70 7.97 78.03
CA GLN A 343 -50.57 6.97 78.66
C GLN A 343 -49.79 5.98 79.53
N ALA A 344 -48.55 5.63 79.18
CA ALA A 344 -47.68 4.77 79.98
C ALA A 344 -47.27 5.45 81.30
N ILE A 345 -47.02 6.76 81.28
CA ILE A 345 -46.79 7.56 82.49
C ILE A 345 -48.05 7.58 83.37
N GLN A 346 -49.23 7.71 82.75
CA GLN A 346 -50.52 7.68 83.44
C GLN A 346 -50.85 6.28 84.01
N LEU A 347 -50.50 5.20 83.30
CA LEU A 347 -50.59 3.82 83.77
C LEU A 347 -49.61 3.53 84.90
N MET A 348 -48.44 4.15 84.91
CA MET A 348 -47.48 4.01 86.01
C MET A 348 -48.05 4.65 87.29
N GLN A 349 -48.72 5.81 87.18
CA GLN A 349 -49.46 6.45 88.27
C GLN A 349 -50.65 5.58 88.74
N LEU A 350 -51.46 5.04 87.83
CA LEU A 350 -52.55 4.11 88.16
C LEU A 350 -52.07 2.75 88.71
N SER A 351 -50.87 2.28 88.32
CA SER A 351 -50.29 1.02 88.83
C SER A 351 -49.84 1.14 90.29
N ASN A 352 -49.41 2.33 90.71
CA ASN A 352 -49.13 2.63 92.11
C ASN A 352 -50.43 2.70 92.93
N GLU A 353 -51.54 3.15 92.34
CA GLU A 353 -52.88 3.05 92.95
C GLU A 353 -53.38 1.58 93.02
N LEU A 354 -53.13 0.78 91.98
CA LEU A 354 -53.46 -0.66 91.93
C LEU A 354 -52.58 -1.52 92.86
N ALA A 355 -51.34 -1.12 93.13
CA ALA A 355 -50.47 -1.75 94.13
C ALA A 355 -51.04 -1.57 95.56
N SER A 356 -51.74 -0.47 95.82
CA SER A 356 -52.49 -0.27 97.07
C SER A 356 -53.77 -1.13 97.15
N MET A 357 -54.41 -1.42 96.01
CA MET A 357 -55.56 -2.35 95.94
C MET A 357 -55.18 -3.85 95.96
N LYS A 358 -53.98 -4.24 95.53
CA LYS A 358 -53.48 -5.64 95.54
C LYS A 358 -53.11 -6.19 96.94
N GLN A 359 -53.06 -5.34 97.96
CA GLN A 359 -52.97 -5.79 99.36
C GLN A 359 -54.35 -6.09 99.98
N SER A 360 -55.45 -5.80 99.26
CA SER A 360 -56.82 -6.04 99.73
C SER A 360 -57.17 -7.54 99.78
N VAL A 361 -58.05 -7.87 100.73
CA VAL A 361 -58.48 -9.24 101.05
C VAL A 361 -59.20 -9.93 99.89
N VAL A 362 -59.83 -9.15 99.00
CA VAL A 362 -60.65 -9.64 97.88
C VAL A 362 -59.79 -10.25 96.75
N TRP A 363 -58.62 -9.68 96.46
CA TRP A 363 -57.70 -10.19 95.41
C TRP A 363 -57.03 -11.52 95.80
N ARG A 364 -56.80 -11.75 97.09
CA ARG A 364 -56.25 -13.02 97.61
C ARG A 364 -57.25 -14.19 97.55
N LEU A 365 -58.56 -13.91 97.50
CA LEU A 365 -59.61 -14.92 97.38
C LEU A 365 -59.89 -15.32 95.92
N LEU A 366 -59.78 -14.39 94.97
CA LEU A 366 -60.01 -14.65 93.54
C LEU A 366 -58.89 -15.48 92.87
N MET A 367 -57.63 -15.31 93.27
CA MET A 367 -56.52 -16.12 92.72
C MET A 367 -56.42 -17.54 93.30
N LYS A 368 -57.09 -17.83 94.42
CA LYS A 368 -57.25 -19.20 94.93
C LYS A 368 -58.22 -20.04 94.09
N PHE A 369 -59.13 -19.39 93.34
CA PHE A 369 -60.10 -20.08 92.47
C PHE A 369 -59.58 -20.25 91.03
N HIS A 370 -58.78 -19.30 90.53
CA HIS A 370 -58.17 -19.38 89.18
C HIS A 370 -57.02 -20.42 89.11
N ASN A 371 -56.17 -20.50 90.13
CA ASN A 371 -55.04 -21.44 90.17
C ASN A 371 -55.42 -22.87 90.65
N GLY A 372 -56.67 -23.08 91.07
CA GLY A 372 -57.14 -24.39 91.56
C GLY A 372 -57.87 -25.25 90.52
N PHE A 373 -58.55 -24.64 89.54
CA PHE A 373 -59.46 -25.35 88.64
C PHE A 373 -59.00 -25.40 87.17
N VAL A 374 -58.33 -24.37 86.65
CA VAL A 374 -57.89 -24.35 85.24
C VAL A 374 -56.57 -25.13 85.04
N GLU A 375 -55.65 -25.06 85.98
CA GLU A 375 -54.36 -25.79 85.93
C GLU A 375 -54.49 -27.28 86.27
N ARG A 376 -55.57 -27.71 86.96
CA ARG A 376 -55.81 -29.12 87.33
C ARG A 376 -56.66 -29.90 86.34
N ALA A 377 -57.47 -29.21 85.52
CA ALA A 377 -58.35 -29.84 84.52
C ALA A 377 -57.73 -29.92 83.11
N LEU A 378 -56.68 -29.13 82.80
CA LEU A 378 -55.98 -29.16 81.50
C LEU A 378 -54.45 -29.03 81.65
N PRO A 379 -53.74 -30.13 81.99
CA PRO A 379 -52.29 -30.10 82.17
C PRO A 379 -51.53 -29.89 80.86
N GLN A 380 -50.42 -29.15 80.94
CA GLN A 380 -49.52 -28.87 79.82
C GLN A 380 -48.96 -30.18 79.21
N ASN A 381 -48.74 -30.19 77.89
CA ASN A 381 -48.30 -31.35 77.07
C ASN A 381 -49.29 -32.49 76.85
N THR A 382 -50.58 -32.33 77.17
CA THR A 382 -51.61 -33.29 76.75
C THR A 382 -52.19 -32.94 75.37
N ARG A 383 -52.51 -33.96 74.56
CA ARG A 383 -53.13 -33.78 73.23
C ARG A 383 -54.46 -32.99 73.28
N ARG A 384 -55.20 -33.04 74.39
CA ARG A 384 -56.45 -32.29 74.58
C ARG A 384 -56.23 -30.77 74.74
N ARG A 385 -55.12 -30.33 75.37
CA ARG A 385 -54.75 -28.90 75.40
C ARG A 385 -54.24 -28.41 74.05
N ARG A 386 -53.47 -29.24 73.33
CA ARG A 386 -53.06 -28.91 71.95
C ARG A 386 -54.24 -28.82 70.98
N LEU A 387 -55.29 -29.64 71.13
CA LEU A 387 -56.53 -29.54 70.34
C LEU A 387 -57.36 -28.30 70.70
N TYR A 388 -57.39 -27.89 71.98
CA TYR A 388 -58.01 -26.64 72.41
C TYR A 388 -57.30 -25.42 71.81
N ASP A 389 -55.97 -25.40 71.82
CA ASP A 389 -55.16 -24.33 71.26
C ASP A 389 -55.17 -24.34 69.71
N LEU A 390 -55.18 -25.53 69.06
CA LEU A 390 -55.37 -25.64 67.59
C LEU A 390 -56.79 -25.25 67.15
N GLY A 391 -57.79 -25.54 67.98
CA GLY A 391 -59.18 -25.19 67.75
C GLY A 391 -59.40 -23.68 67.78
N LEU A 392 -58.73 -22.96 68.69
CA LEU A 392 -58.76 -21.49 68.74
C LEU A 392 -58.07 -20.83 67.53
N VAL A 393 -57.03 -21.46 66.98
CA VAL A 393 -56.31 -20.97 65.78
C VAL A 393 -57.09 -21.30 64.51
N GLY A 394 -57.67 -22.50 64.40
CA GLY A 394 -58.53 -22.90 63.27
C GLY A 394 -59.83 -22.11 63.20
N LEU A 395 -60.44 -21.80 64.34
CA LEU A 395 -61.64 -20.95 64.42
C LEU A 395 -61.32 -19.51 64.00
N ARG A 396 -60.14 -18.99 64.33
CA ARG A 396 -59.70 -17.63 63.94
C ARG A 396 -59.43 -17.51 62.44
N VAL A 397 -58.91 -18.57 61.80
CA VAL A 397 -58.70 -18.61 60.33
C VAL A 397 -60.02 -18.83 59.57
N LEU A 398 -60.96 -19.60 60.13
CA LEU A 398 -62.29 -19.79 59.55
C LEU A 398 -63.15 -18.50 59.62
N ILE A 399 -63.05 -17.74 60.73
CA ILE A 399 -63.78 -16.48 60.96
C ILE A 399 -63.27 -15.34 60.05
N HIS A 400 -61.96 -15.28 59.78
CA HIS A 400 -61.38 -14.18 59.01
C HIS A 400 -61.16 -14.46 57.52
N GLU A 401 -60.95 -15.72 57.11
CA GLU A 401 -60.49 -16.03 55.74
C GLU A 401 -61.32 -17.11 55.02
N GLY A 402 -62.30 -17.72 55.70
CA GLY A 402 -63.25 -18.67 55.12
C GLY A 402 -62.64 -19.99 54.60
N PRO A 403 -63.47 -20.95 54.17
CA PRO A 403 -63.03 -22.31 53.83
C PRO A 403 -62.11 -22.40 52.59
N ARG A 404 -62.03 -21.37 51.73
CA ARG A 404 -61.07 -21.32 50.61
C ARG A 404 -59.63 -21.01 51.06
N GLY A 405 -59.44 -20.22 52.14
CA GLY A 405 -58.11 -19.88 52.66
C GLY A 405 -57.34 -21.08 53.23
N LEU A 406 -58.07 -22.08 53.76
CA LEU A 406 -57.51 -23.35 54.25
C LEU A 406 -57.00 -24.27 53.14
N ARG A 407 -57.51 -24.13 51.91
CA ARG A 407 -57.13 -24.98 50.77
C ARG A 407 -55.94 -24.41 49.97
N ILE A 408 -55.81 -23.08 49.90
CA ILE A 408 -54.73 -22.40 49.17
C ILE A 408 -53.38 -22.49 49.92
N ARG A 409 -53.39 -22.55 51.25
CA ARG A 409 -52.16 -22.77 52.04
C ARG A 409 -51.66 -24.22 52.06
N GLY A 410 -52.45 -25.17 51.53
CA GLY A 410 -52.03 -26.57 51.32
C GLY A 410 -51.22 -26.79 50.04
N GLU A 411 -51.40 -25.95 49.01
CA GLU A 411 -50.83 -26.20 47.67
C GLU A 411 -49.52 -25.44 47.40
N LYS A 412 -49.14 -24.47 48.25
CA LYS A 412 -47.89 -23.69 48.13
C LYS A 412 -46.66 -24.28 48.82
N LYS A 413 -46.73 -25.53 49.28
CA LYS A 413 -45.59 -26.27 49.87
C LYS A 413 -44.87 -27.20 48.87
N LEU A 414 -45.18 -27.11 47.58
CA LEU A 414 -44.79 -28.13 46.59
C LEU A 414 -43.89 -27.71 45.42
N ARG A 415 -43.49 -26.44 45.24
CA ARG A 415 -42.59 -26.09 44.11
C ARG A 415 -41.65 -24.93 44.46
N GLY A 416 -40.39 -25.28 44.77
CA GLY A 416 -39.28 -24.34 44.86
C GLY A 416 -38.38 -24.44 43.62
N GLU A 417 -37.72 -23.32 43.26
CA GLU A 417 -36.29 -23.18 42.87
C GLU A 417 -36.02 -21.90 42.04
N SER A 418 -34.73 -21.53 41.97
CA SER A 418 -34.09 -20.24 41.66
C SER A 418 -33.18 -20.33 40.39
N PRO A 419 -32.77 -19.21 39.75
CA PRO A 419 -32.24 -19.18 38.37
C PRO A 419 -30.71 -19.08 38.28
N SER A 420 -30.11 -19.43 37.12
CA SER A 420 -29.06 -18.64 36.44
C SER A 420 -28.42 -19.29 35.19
N ARG A 421 -27.98 -18.40 34.27
CA ARG A 421 -26.95 -18.47 33.20
C ARG A 421 -27.23 -19.24 31.90
N LEU A 422 -27.22 -18.50 30.78
CA LEU A 422 -26.76 -18.93 29.44
C LEU A 422 -26.41 -17.70 28.60
N LEU A 423 -25.14 -17.55 28.21
CA LEU A 423 -24.65 -16.73 27.10
C LEU A 423 -23.46 -17.48 26.51
N GLN A 424 -23.60 -17.97 25.28
CA GLN A 424 -22.50 -18.41 24.41
C GLN A 424 -23.01 -18.48 22.97
N SER A 425 -22.33 -17.78 22.07
CA SER A 425 -22.47 -17.91 20.62
C SER A 425 -21.10 -18.28 20.03
N SER A 426 -21.11 -19.15 19.03
CA SER A 426 -19.95 -19.73 18.34
C SER A 426 -19.91 -19.27 16.86
N LYS A 427 -18.71 -19.05 16.30
CA LYS A 427 -18.42 -18.81 14.86
C LYS A 427 -16.99 -19.29 14.48
N SER A 428 -16.63 -19.31 13.18
CA SER A 428 -15.62 -20.22 12.57
C SER A 428 -14.30 -19.70 11.88
N SER A 429 -13.20 -20.53 11.71
CA SER A 429 -11.84 -20.28 11.07
C SER A 429 -11.03 -21.55 10.62
N ILE A 430 -10.00 -21.46 9.76
CA ILE A 430 -9.29 -22.64 9.13
C ILE A 430 -7.97 -23.00 9.84
N ALA A 431 -7.65 -24.30 10.00
CA ALA A 431 -6.33 -24.80 10.42
C ALA A 431 -5.90 -26.08 9.69
N MET A 432 -4.60 -26.38 9.68
CA MET A 432 -4.03 -27.56 9.04
C MET A 432 -3.95 -28.74 10.01
N ASP A 433 -4.50 -29.89 9.62
CA ASP A 433 -4.52 -31.08 10.45
C ASP A 433 -3.17 -31.82 10.48
N LYS A 434 -3.07 -32.84 11.35
CA LYS A 434 -1.84 -33.63 11.55
C LYS A 434 -1.40 -34.44 10.32
N ASN A 435 -2.15 -34.38 9.22
CA ASN A 435 -1.85 -34.99 7.93
C ASN A 435 -1.58 -33.94 6.82
N ASN A 436 -1.27 -32.69 7.18
CA ASN A 436 -1.03 -31.58 6.26
C ASN A 436 -2.22 -31.24 5.34
N LYS A 437 -3.47 -31.43 5.79
CA LYS A 437 -4.67 -30.98 5.06
C LYS A 437 -5.38 -29.85 5.80
N TYR A 438 -5.75 -28.79 5.08
CA TYR A 438 -6.53 -27.68 5.63
C TYR A 438 -7.98 -28.13 5.96
N GLN A 439 -8.44 -27.81 7.16
CA GLN A 439 -9.82 -28.02 7.62
C GLN A 439 -10.40 -26.74 8.24
N LEU A 440 -11.70 -26.52 8.06
CA LEU A 440 -12.47 -25.46 8.71
C LEU A 440 -12.77 -25.85 10.17
N ILE A 441 -12.15 -25.16 11.12
CA ILE A 441 -12.44 -25.14 12.56
C ILE A 441 -13.42 -23.99 12.87
N PRO A 442 -14.05 -23.93 14.05
CA PRO A 442 -14.74 -22.71 14.48
C PRO A 442 -13.99 -21.56 15.28
N GLY A 443 -13.39 -20.47 14.70
CA GLY A 443 -13.29 -19.08 15.29
C GLY A 443 -12.52 -17.92 14.56
N THR A 444 -13.20 -16.86 14.08
CA THR A 444 -12.83 -15.46 13.63
C THR A 444 -11.45 -15.05 13.03
N THR A 445 -11.53 -14.11 12.07
CA THR A 445 -10.53 -13.19 11.43
C THR A 445 -9.72 -13.70 10.23
N ASP A 446 -9.72 -12.91 9.14
CA ASP A 446 -8.95 -13.12 7.90
C ASP A 446 -7.43 -12.89 8.10
N TYR A 447 -7.03 -12.32 9.24
CA TYR A 447 -5.63 -12.04 9.55
C TYR A 447 -4.97 -13.26 10.20
N VAL A 448 -3.81 -13.64 9.66
CA VAL A 448 -2.94 -14.66 10.23
C VAL A 448 -1.56 -14.06 10.39
N TYR A 449 -1.12 -13.89 11.64
CA TYR A 449 0.27 -13.59 11.92
C TYR A 449 1.14 -14.79 11.55
N ILE A 450 2.12 -14.57 10.68
CA ILE A 450 3.10 -15.57 10.28
C ILE A 450 4.40 -15.26 11.01
N PRO A 451 4.79 -16.06 12.03
CA PRO A 451 6.04 -15.82 12.75
C PRO A 451 7.23 -15.82 11.79
N PRO A 452 8.12 -14.83 11.90
CA PRO A 452 9.27 -14.74 11.01
C PRO A 452 10.26 -15.88 11.30
N ARG A 453 11.02 -16.27 10.28
CA ARG A 453 12.04 -17.32 10.42
C ARG A 453 13.40 -16.70 10.72
N CYS A 454 14.01 -17.12 11.83
CA CYS A 454 15.36 -16.71 12.19
C CYS A 454 16.36 -17.01 11.06
N PRO A 455 17.12 -16.02 10.55
CA PRO A 455 18.12 -16.24 9.51
C PRO A 455 19.24 -17.19 9.98
N ASN A 456 19.64 -18.13 9.13
CA ASN A 456 20.69 -19.10 9.47
C ASN A 456 22.06 -18.45 9.78
N ASN A 457 22.30 -17.23 9.29
CA ASN A 457 23.52 -16.46 9.44
C ASN A 457 23.39 -15.29 10.43
N ILE A 458 22.38 -15.29 11.30
CA ILE A 458 22.10 -14.16 12.20
C ILE A 458 23.30 -13.70 13.05
N ASN A 459 24.08 -14.63 13.60
CA ASN A 459 25.28 -14.30 14.39
C ASN A 459 26.30 -13.51 13.56
N SER A 460 26.50 -13.89 12.29
CA SER A 460 27.39 -13.15 11.38
C SER A 460 26.86 -11.76 11.07
N ILE A 461 25.53 -11.59 10.94
CA ILE A 461 24.90 -10.28 10.72
C ILE A 461 25.17 -9.40 11.95
N ILE A 462 24.87 -9.91 13.15
CA ILE A 462 25.10 -9.18 14.41
C ILE A 462 26.57 -8.83 14.57
N GLU A 463 27.49 -9.77 14.36
CA GLU A 463 28.93 -9.52 14.46
C GLU A 463 29.41 -8.43 13.52
N SER A 464 28.83 -8.36 12.30
CA SER A 464 29.15 -7.36 11.28
C SER A 464 28.55 -5.97 11.52
N MET A 465 27.60 -5.82 12.46
CA MET A 465 27.04 -4.52 12.79
C MET A 465 28.12 -3.57 13.31
N ALA A 466 28.15 -2.36 12.75
CA ALA A 466 29.07 -1.31 13.17
C ALA A 466 28.77 -0.86 14.61
N TYR A 467 27.49 -0.82 14.96
CA TYR A 467 27.00 -0.50 16.29
C TYR A 467 26.12 -1.64 16.82
N LYS A 468 26.40 -2.11 18.04
CA LYS A 468 25.63 -3.17 18.71
C LYS A 468 24.89 -2.55 19.88
N PRO A 469 23.71 -1.93 19.66
CA PRO A 469 22.97 -1.26 20.73
C PRO A 469 22.65 -2.24 21.85
N HIS A 470 22.75 -1.79 23.09
CA HIS A 470 22.21 -2.50 24.25
C HIS A 470 20.82 -1.97 24.58
N PHE A 471 19.80 -2.82 24.63
CA PHE A 471 18.42 -2.41 24.89
C PHE A 471 18.02 -2.61 26.36
N SER A 472 17.39 -1.61 26.98
CA SER A 472 16.68 -1.78 28.25
C SER A 472 15.18 -1.81 28.03
N ILE A 473 14.57 -2.96 28.25
CA ILE A 473 13.12 -3.12 28.17
C ILE A 473 12.54 -2.78 29.55
N VAL A 474 11.63 -1.81 29.60
CA VAL A 474 11.04 -1.32 30.85
C VAL A 474 9.57 -1.72 30.95
N VAL A 475 9.21 -2.37 32.05
CA VAL A 475 7.86 -2.92 32.24
C VAL A 475 7.34 -2.58 33.64
N PRO A 476 6.36 -1.66 33.76
CA PRO A 476 5.63 -1.45 35.00
C PRO A 476 4.67 -2.63 35.24
N VAL A 477 4.62 -3.20 36.45
CA VAL A 477 3.79 -4.37 36.78
C VAL A 477 2.80 -4.03 37.89
N TYR A 478 1.51 -4.29 37.68
CA TYR A 478 0.48 -4.11 38.72
C TYR A 478 -0.65 -5.13 38.61
N ASN A 479 -0.72 -6.08 39.57
CA ASN A 479 -1.71 -7.15 39.63
C ASN A 479 -1.83 -8.01 38.35
N THR A 480 -0.76 -8.11 37.58
CA THR A 480 -0.74 -8.87 36.33
C THR A 480 -0.94 -10.37 36.58
N PRO A 481 -1.89 -11.02 35.90
CA PRO A 481 -2.04 -12.47 35.98
C PRO A 481 -0.72 -13.19 35.66
N PRO A 482 -0.29 -14.17 36.47
CA PRO A 482 1.00 -14.83 36.29
C PRO A 482 1.20 -15.46 34.91
N ASP A 483 0.15 -15.96 34.27
CA ASP A 483 0.21 -16.53 32.92
C ASP A 483 0.55 -15.48 31.86
N LEU A 484 -0.01 -14.28 31.96
CA LEU A 484 0.29 -13.17 31.05
C LEU A 484 1.69 -12.61 31.29
N LEU A 485 2.05 -12.39 32.55
CA LEU A 485 3.40 -11.91 32.90
C LEU A 485 4.49 -12.89 32.45
N ASN A 486 4.24 -14.20 32.55
CA ASN A 486 5.17 -15.20 32.05
C ASN A 486 5.29 -15.18 30.53
N LYS A 487 4.20 -14.91 29.78
CA LYS A 487 4.25 -14.75 28.32
C LYS A 487 5.05 -13.51 27.93
N ALA A 488 4.80 -12.37 28.58
CA ALA A 488 5.58 -11.15 28.37
C ALA A 488 7.08 -11.42 28.59
N VAL A 489 7.47 -11.96 29.75
CA VAL A 489 8.88 -12.32 30.05
C VAL A 489 9.44 -13.33 29.03
N ARG A 490 8.65 -14.33 28.65
CA ARG A 490 9.07 -15.36 27.68
C ARG A 490 9.36 -14.76 26.31
N SER A 491 8.59 -13.76 25.87
CA SER A 491 8.80 -13.08 24.58
C SER A 491 10.17 -12.38 24.52
N LEU A 492 10.70 -11.90 25.66
CA LEU A 492 12.06 -11.35 25.74
C LEU A 492 13.14 -12.44 25.75
N GLN A 493 12.91 -13.53 26.46
CA GLN A 493 13.85 -14.66 26.51
C GLN A 493 14.03 -15.36 25.15
N LEU A 494 13.09 -15.16 24.22
CA LEU A 494 13.10 -15.71 22.87
C LEU A 494 13.72 -14.75 21.84
N GLN A 495 14.12 -13.54 22.23
CA GLN A 495 14.67 -12.56 21.31
C GLN A 495 15.93 -13.09 20.61
N TRP A 496 15.98 -12.90 19.29
CA TRP A 496 17.11 -13.35 18.49
C TRP A 496 18.36 -12.49 18.71
N TYR A 497 18.18 -11.22 19.07
CA TYR A 497 19.27 -10.31 19.37
C TYR A 497 19.68 -10.44 20.85
N PRO A 498 20.97 -10.64 21.18
CA PRO A 498 21.38 -11.05 22.52
C PRO A 498 21.69 -9.90 23.49
N HIS A 499 21.77 -8.65 23.03
CA HIS A 499 22.22 -7.52 23.85
C HIS A 499 21.03 -6.75 24.44
N TRP A 500 20.50 -7.25 25.54
CA TRP A 500 19.37 -6.62 26.24
C TRP A 500 19.34 -6.92 27.73
N GLU A 501 18.59 -6.09 28.45
CA GLU A 501 18.13 -6.35 29.81
C GLU A 501 16.64 -6.03 29.96
N LEU A 502 15.96 -6.68 30.89
CA LEU A 502 14.57 -6.45 31.24
C LEU A 502 14.47 -5.91 32.66
N ILE A 503 13.75 -4.80 32.84
CA ILE A 503 13.54 -4.15 34.13
C ILE A 503 12.05 -4.19 34.47
N LEU A 504 11.70 -5.08 35.40
CA LEU A 504 10.35 -5.22 35.93
C LEU A 504 10.23 -4.39 37.21
N VAL A 505 9.23 -3.51 37.28
CA VAL A 505 8.92 -2.74 38.50
C VAL A 505 7.53 -3.10 38.99
N ASP A 506 7.44 -3.89 40.07
CA ASP A 506 6.18 -4.15 40.77
C ASP A 506 5.72 -2.88 41.50
N ASP A 507 4.67 -2.24 41.01
CA ASP A 507 4.10 -1.01 41.56
C ASP A 507 3.16 -1.30 42.75
N ALA A 508 3.71 -2.05 43.70
CA ALA A 508 3.05 -2.49 44.92
C ALA A 508 1.79 -3.35 44.70
N SER A 509 1.83 -4.35 43.82
CA SER A 509 0.71 -5.26 43.55
C SER A 509 0.11 -5.85 44.84
N PRO A 510 -1.21 -5.76 45.06
CA PRO A 510 -1.87 -6.54 46.11
C PRO A 510 -1.81 -8.06 45.91
N SER A 511 -1.81 -8.53 44.67
CA SER A 511 -1.83 -9.96 44.34
C SER A 511 -0.59 -10.70 44.86
N LYS A 512 -0.82 -11.75 45.67
CA LYS A 512 0.26 -12.63 46.17
C LYS A 512 0.83 -13.50 45.06
N GLU A 513 0.00 -13.87 44.10
CA GLU A 513 0.35 -14.67 42.93
C GLU A 513 1.31 -13.91 42.03
N THR A 514 1.05 -12.62 41.78
CA THR A 514 1.94 -11.73 41.02
C THR A 514 3.32 -11.64 41.68
N LYS A 515 3.36 -11.33 42.99
CA LYS A 515 4.62 -11.26 43.75
C LYS A 515 5.39 -12.57 43.73
N ARG A 516 4.69 -13.69 43.86
CA ARG A 516 5.30 -15.03 43.80
C ARG A 516 5.81 -15.35 42.40
N CYS A 517 5.17 -14.85 41.35
CA CYS A 517 5.63 -15.00 39.97
C CYS A 517 6.96 -14.26 39.80
N LEU A 518 6.99 -12.98 40.16
CA LEU A 518 8.17 -12.12 40.11
C LEU A 518 9.35 -12.68 40.93
N SER A 519 9.10 -13.18 42.14
CA SER A 519 10.16 -13.73 43.00
C SER A 519 10.80 -15.02 42.47
N LYS A 520 10.18 -15.67 41.47
CA LYS A 520 10.68 -16.91 40.86
C LYS A 520 11.50 -16.65 39.60
N ILE A 521 11.49 -15.42 39.08
CA ILE A 521 12.28 -15.07 37.91
C ILE A 521 13.76 -15.15 38.30
N ASN A 522 14.50 -16.03 37.62
CA ASN A 522 15.91 -16.27 37.86
C ASN A 522 16.65 -16.29 36.51
N ASP A 523 16.83 -15.10 35.96
CA ASP A 523 17.47 -14.85 34.67
C ASP A 523 18.45 -13.68 34.85
N PRO A 524 19.72 -13.82 34.43
CA PRO A 524 20.74 -12.78 34.64
C PRO A 524 20.42 -11.46 33.92
N ASN A 525 19.62 -11.49 32.85
CA ASN A 525 19.24 -10.30 32.11
C ASN A 525 18.00 -9.61 32.70
N ILE A 526 17.35 -10.18 33.73
CA ILE A 526 16.11 -9.65 34.28
C ILE A 526 16.34 -9.11 35.69
N LYS A 527 16.02 -7.82 35.87
CA LYS A 527 16.05 -7.13 37.17
C LYS A 527 14.63 -6.85 37.63
N VAL A 528 14.34 -7.21 38.88
CA VAL A 528 13.02 -7.01 39.49
C VAL A 528 13.15 -6.04 40.66
N PHE A 529 12.36 -4.97 40.62
CA PHE A 529 12.22 -3.99 41.68
C PHE A 529 10.78 -3.99 42.21
N THR A 530 10.62 -3.55 43.45
CA THR A 530 9.30 -3.47 44.08
C THR A 530 9.16 -2.14 44.79
N HIS A 531 8.07 -1.42 44.48
CA HIS A 531 7.72 -0.22 45.22
C HIS A 531 7.03 -0.55 46.55
N PRO A 532 7.29 0.25 47.61
CA PRO A 532 6.59 0.10 48.89
C PRO A 532 5.12 0.54 48.82
N GLN A 533 4.78 1.40 47.85
CA GLN A 533 3.45 1.93 47.61
C GLN A 533 3.25 2.15 46.11
N ASN A 534 2.00 2.05 45.64
CA ASN A 534 1.67 2.28 44.24
C ASN A 534 1.95 3.75 43.86
N LYS A 535 2.74 3.96 42.81
CA LYS A 535 3.13 5.28 42.29
C LYS A 535 2.47 5.60 40.93
N GLY A 536 1.61 4.71 40.43
CA GLY A 536 1.01 4.81 39.11
C GLY A 536 1.94 4.36 38.00
N ILE A 537 1.38 4.21 36.80
CA ILE A 537 2.09 3.68 35.62
C ILE A 537 3.32 4.55 35.28
N SER A 538 3.17 5.87 35.19
CA SER A 538 4.29 6.78 34.93
C SER A 538 5.39 6.69 35.99
N GLY A 539 5.00 6.58 37.27
CA GLY A 539 5.94 6.47 38.39
C GLY A 539 6.74 5.16 38.36
N ALA A 540 6.09 4.04 38.05
CA ALA A 540 6.73 2.74 37.91
C ALA A 540 7.66 2.68 36.68
N THR A 541 7.20 3.19 35.52
CA THR A 541 8.01 3.24 34.29
C THR A 541 9.23 4.14 34.47
N ASN A 542 9.10 5.31 35.11
CA ASN A 542 10.24 6.19 35.40
C ASN A 542 11.26 5.53 36.34
N THR A 543 10.81 4.75 37.34
CA THR A 543 11.73 3.96 38.16
C THR A 543 12.48 2.94 37.29
N ALA A 544 11.80 2.26 36.37
CA ALA A 544 12.44 1.31 35.46
C ALA A 544 13.48 2.00 34.57
N ILE A 545 13.12 3.15 33.97
CA ILE A 545 14.03 3.99 33.17
C ILE A 545 15.26 4.39 33.97
N SER A 546 15.11 4.81 35.23
CA SER A 546 16.25 5.21 36.06
C SER A 546 17.25 4.08 36.36
N HIS A 547 16.82 2.82 36.26
CA HIS A 547 17.68 1.64 36.43
C HIS A 547 18.19 1.06 35.10
N SER A 548 17.77 1.62 33.96
CA SER A 548 18.22 1.21 32.62
C SER A 548 19.72 1.43 32.46
N THR A 549 20.38 0.53 31.73
CA THR A 549 21.81 0.63 31.38
C THR A 549 22.04 0.54 29.87
N GLY A 550 21.01 0.26 29.08
CA GLY A 550 21.03 0.25 27.63
C GLY A 550 21.11 1.65 27.01
N ASP A 551 21.57 1.68 25.77
CA ASP A 551 21.66 2.89 24.94
C ASP A 551 20.28 3.35 24.48
N TYR A 552 19.35 2.40 24.34
CA TYR A 552 17.96 2.60 23.97
C TYR A 552 17.04 1.95 25.00
N VAL A 553 15.92 2.61 25.28
CA VAL A 553 14.85 2.13 26.16
C VAL A 553 13.66 1.71 25.30
N VAL A 554 13.14 0.50 25.53
CA VAL A 554 11.96 -0.04 24.86
C VAL A 554 10.83 -0.17 25.86
N LEU A 555 9.67 0.42 25.55
CA LEU A 555 8.46 0.31 26.37
C LEU A 555 7.72 -1.00 26.05
N LEU A 556 7.26 -1.70 27.09
CA LEU A 556 6.44 -2.90 26.97
C LEU A 556 5.45 -2.98 28.14
N ASP A 557 4.19 -3.27 27.82
CA ASP A 557 3.17 -3.54 28.84
C ASP A 557 3.30 -4.95 29.41
N HIS A 558 2.95 -5.10 30.69
CA HIS A 558 3.24 -6.31 31.47
C HIS A 558 2.48 -7.57 31.03
N ASP A 559 1.50 -7.43 30.16
CA ASP A 559 0.61 -8.47 29.63
C ASP A 559 0.72 -8.65 28.11
N ASP A 560 1.55 -7.86 27.44
CA ASP A 560 1.78 -7.91 26.00
C ASP A 560 3.05 -8.69 25.64
N GLU A 561 3.23 -8.93 24.34
CA GLU A 561 4.33 -9.74 23.81
C GLU A 561 5.06 -9.00 22.68
N LEU A 562 6.39 -9.04 22.68
CA LEU A 562 7.21 -8.64 21.54
C LEU A 562 7.40 -9.83 20.60
N THR A 563 7.50 -9.60 19.30
CA THR A 563 7.89 -10.68 18.37
C THR A 563 9.34 -11.07 18.60
N GLU A 564 9.71 -12.32 18.31
CA GLU A 564 11.06 -12.85 18.59
C GLU A 564 12.20 -12.10 17.85
N ASP A 565 11.87 -11.42 16.76
CA ASP A 565 12.79 -10.63 15.93
C ASP A 565 12.81 -9.12 16.27
N CYS A 566 11.95 -8.65 17.17
CA CYS A 566 11.77 -7.24 17.49
C CYS A 566 13.09 -6.50 17.79
N LEU A 567 13.89 -6.98 18.76
CA LEU A 567 15.16 -6.32 19.10
C LEU A 567 16.20 -6.41 17.99
N PHE A 568 16.15 -7.44 17.16
CA PHE A 568 17.04 -7.60 16.00
C PHE A 568 16.70 -6.58 14.91
N GLU A 569 15.42 -6.39 14.60
CA GLU A 569 14.95 -5.38 13.65
C GLU A 569 15.22 -3.95 14.13
N LEU A 570 15.06 -3.68 15.43
CA LEU A 570 15.46 -2.40 16.03
C LEU A 570 16.98 -2.16 15.84
N ALA A 571 17.82 -3.16 16.09
CA ALA A 571 19.27 -3.04 15.89
C ALA A 571 19.66 -2.79 14.43
N LEU A 572 18.99 -3.47 13.48
CA LEU A 572 19.17 -3.22 12.05
C LEU A 572 18.78 -1.79 11.67
N CYS A 573 17.63 -1.31 12.15
CA CYS A 573 17.17 0.05 11.92
C CYS A 573 18.16 1.09 12.48
N ILE A 574 18.72 0.87 13.68
CA ILE A 574 19.72 1.76 14.26
C ILE A 574 20.99 1.82 13.42
N ASN A 575 21.47 0.69 12.89
CA ASN A 575 22.65 0.69 12.03
C ASN A 575 22.39 1.33 10.65
N ARG A 576 21.13 1.33 10.19
CA ARG A 576 20.73 1.90 8.90
C ARG A 576 20.54 3.42 8.98
N ASP A 577 19.81 3.89 10.00
CA ASP A 577 19.30 5.27 10.06
C ASP A 577 19.87 6.10 11.23
N ASP A 578 20.48 5.47 12.24
CA ASP A 578 20.82 6.06 13.54
C ASP A 578 19.68 6.93 14.11
N PRO A 579 18.46 6.40 14.30
CA PRO A 579 17.33 7.19 14.78
C PRO A 579 17.41 7.45 16.29
N ASP A 580 16.76 8.51 16.73
CA ASP A 580 16.57 8.80 18.16
C ASP A 580 15.27 8.21 18.70
N TYR A 581 14.28 7.96 17.83
CA TYR A 581 13.01 7.31 18.15
C TYR A 581 12.60 6.33 17.05
N ILE A 582 12.17 5.13 17.43
CA ILE A 582 11.71 4.09 16.51
C ILE A 582 10.35 3.58 16.97
N TYR A 583 9.45 3.38 16.00
CA TYR A 583 8.21 2.64 16.20
C TYR A 583 7.97 1.60 15.10
N SER A 584 7.09 0.64 15.35
CA SER A 584 6.75 -0.44 14.42
C SER A 584 5.25 -0.59 14.23
N ASP A 585 4.83 -1.39 13.25
CA ASP A 585 3.45 -1.90 13.19
C ASP A 585 3.15 -2.81 14.39
N GLU A 586 1.86 -3.03 14.64
CA GLU A 586 1.36 -3.88 15.74
C GLU A 586 0.11 -4.64 15.29
N ASP A 587 -0.20 -5.72 16.00
CA ASP A 587 -1.50 -6.38 15.92
C ASP A 587 -2.05 -6.62 17.34
N LYS A 588 -3.20 -7.28 17.44
CA LYS A 588 -3.81 -7.61 18.72
C LYS A 588 -3.88 -9.10 18.97
N ILE A 589 -3.84 -9.51 20.24
CA ILE A 589 -4.15 -10.87 20.67
C ILE A 589 -5.50 -10.88 21.40
N ASP A 590 -6.45 -11.67 20.89
CA ASP A 590 -7.75 -11.85 21.53
C ASP A 590 -7.70 -12.74 22.79
N GLU A 591 -8.83 -12.85 23.51
CA GLU A 591 -8.91 -13.69 24.73
C GLU A 591 -8.61 -15.17 24.50
N LYS A 592 -8.73 -15.66 23.26
CA LYS A 592 -8.48 -17.06 22.89
C LYS A 592 -7.04 -17.27 22.43
N GLY A 593 -6.26 -16.21 22.29
CA GLY A 593 -4.88 -16.24 21.82
C GLY A 593 -4.72 -16.15 20.31
N TYR A 594 -5.76 -15.76 19.56
CA TYR A 594 -5.66 -15.50 18.13
C TYR A 594 -5.19 -14.08 17.87
N PHE A 595 -4.39 -13.90 16.82
CA PHE A 595 -3.96 -12.60 16.35
C PHE A 595 -5.06 -11.95 15.50
N THR A 596 -5.36 -10.68 15.74
CA THR A 596 -6.45 -9.92 15.10
C THR A 596 -6.06 -8.45 14.88
N GLU A 597 -6.87 -7.71 14.12
CA GLU A 597 -6.80 -6.23 14.00
C GLU A 597 -5.38 -5.65 13.80
N PRO A 598 -4.64 -6.03 12.74
CA PRO A 598 -3.35 -5.42 12.47
C PRO A 598 -3.49 -3.91 12.22
N HIS A 599 -2.60 -3.13 12.81
CA HIS A 599 -2.43 -1.71 12.54
C HIS A 599 -1.15 -1.51 11.73
N TYR A 600 -1.32 -1.37 10.42
CA TYR A 600 -0.26 -0.98 9.50
C TYR A 600 -0.19 0.55 9.45
N LYS A 601 0.83 1.07 10.11
CA LYS A 601 1.03 2.48 10.41
C LYS A 601 1.70 3.18 9.22
N PRO A 602 1.47 4.50 9.05
CA PRO A 602 2.29 5.29 8.15
C PRO A 602 3.68 5.55 8.74
N ASP A 603 4.59 6.05 7.91
CA ASP A 603 5.79 6.76 8.38
C ASP A 603 5.42 8.03 9.16
N TRP A 604 6.43 8.69 9.75
CA TRP A 604 6.21 9.74 10.74
C TRP A 604 5.30 10.86 10.21
N SER A 605 4.19 11.08 10.93
CA SER A 605 3.07 11.92 10.53
C SER A 605 2.67 12.86 11.69
N PRO A 606 3.22 14.08 11.77
CA PRO A 606 3.14 14.93 12.94
C PRO A 606 1.72 15.42 13.25
N ASP A 607 0.90 15.66 12.23
CA ASP A 607 -0.47 16.15 12.43
C ASP A 607 -1.43 14.99 12.68
N THR A 608 -1.19 13.83 12.07
CA THR A 608 -1.87 12.59 12.49
C THR A 608 -1.61 12.31 13.96
N MET A 609 -0.39 12.50 14.44
CA MET A 609 -0.02 12.32 15.85
C MET A 609 -0.76 13.29 16.79
N MET A 610 -1.19 14.45 16.29
CA MET A 610 -2.05 15.37 17.05
C MET A 610 -3.53 14.95 17.04
N SER A 611 -3.95 14.14 16.08
CA SER A 611 -5.30 13.58 15.99
C SER A 611 -5.46 12.26 16.76
N THR A 612 -4.49 11.36 16.62
CA THR A 612 -4.53 10.01 17.20
C THR A 612 -3.14 9.50 17.57
N MET A 613 -3.06 8.74 18.67
CA MET A 613 -1.83 8.10 19.14
C MET A 613 -1.55 6.81 18.37
N TYR A 614 -0.94 6.92 17.19
CA TYR A 614 -0.74 5.75 16.31
C TYR A 614 0.60 5.01 16.55
N VAL A 615 1.57 5.62 17.25
CA VAL A 615 2.93 5.07 17.43
C VAL A 615 3.16 4.42 18.80
N CYS A 616 2.09 4.13 19.55
CA CYS A 616 2.16 3.69 20.96
C CYS A 616 3.12 2.52 21.18
N HIS A 617 3.01 1.46 20.38
CA HIS A 617 3.79 0.24 20.57
C HIS A 617 4.72 -0.10 19.38
N VAL A 618 5.56 -1.11 19.64
CA VAL A 618 6.95 -0.91 20.11
C VAL A 618 7.41 0.56 20.08
N SER A 619 7.61 1.18 21.25
CA SER A 619 8.27 2.49 21.35
C SER A 619 9.72 2.32 21.81
N CYS A 620 10.69 2.52 20.92
CA CYS A 620 12.12 2.43 21.23
C CYS A 620 12.77 3.83 21.16
N ILE A 621 13.29 4.31 22.29
CA ILE A 621 13.73 5.69 22.48
C ILE A 621 15.18 5.70 22.90
N LYS A 622 16.01 6.54 22.27
CA LYS A 622 17.39 6.75 22.69
C LYS A 622 17.44 7.28 24.11
N LYS A 623 18.20 6.62 24.98
CA LYS A 623 18.17 6.90 26.42
C LYS A 623 18.54 8.35 26.74
N SER A 624 19.56 8.90 26.07
CA SER A 624 19.97 10.29 26.28
C SER A 624 18.85 11.29 25.98
N LEU A 625 18.03 11.02 24.96
CA LEU A 625 16.89 11.85 24.61
C LEU A 625 15.75 11.71 25.63
N LEU A 626 15.48 10.48 26.08
CA LEU A 626 14.49 10.20 27.11
C LEU A 626 14.82 10.91 28.44
N GLU A 627 16.10 10.95 28.80
CA GLU A 627 16.60 11.70 29.97
C GLU A 627 16.48 13.21 29.77
N GLU A 628 16.76 13.74 28.58
CA GLU A 628 16.60 15.16 28.27
C GLU A 628 15.14 15.63 28.44
N VAL A 629 14.17 14.84 27.98
CA VAL A 629 12.75 15.20 28.09
C VAL A 629 12.14 14.93 29.47
N GLY A 630 12.85 14.22 30.35
CA GLY A 630 12.46 13.99 31.74
C GLY A 630 11.45 12.85 31.98
N GLY A 631 11.41 11.84 31.10
CA GLY A 631 10.55 10.66 31.28
C GLY A 631 9.04 10.94 31.22
N LEU A 632 8.23 10.08 31.84
CA LEU A 632 6.77 10.12 31.82
C LEU A 632 6.19 11.05 32.90
N ARG A 633 5.05 11.68 32.63
CA ARG A 633 4.37 12.60 33.56
C ARG A 633 3.04 12.02 34.06
N SER A 634 2.92 11.82 35.37
CA SER A 634 1.72 11.24 36.00
C SER A 634 0.44 12.07 35.83
N ASP A 635 0.55 13.36 35.48
CA ASP A 635 -0.61 14.22 35.19
C ASP A 635 -1.44 13.74 33.99
N TYR A 636 -0.89 12.82 33.20
CA TYR A 636 -1.48 12.24 31.99
C TYR A 636 -1.58 10.71 32.04
N ASP A 637 -1.57 10.09 33.23
CA ASP A 637 -1.77 8.63 33.35
C ASP A 637 -3.05 8.19 32.60
N GLY A 638 -2.91 7.17 31.75
CA GLY A 638 -3.88 6.74 30.72
C GLY A 638 -3.54 7.22 29.30
N CYS A 639 -2.73 8.28 29.15
CA CYS A 639 -2.23 8.84 27.89
C CYS A 639 -0.76 9.28 28.01
N GLN A 640 -0.02 8.75 28.99
CA GLN A 640 1.33 9.18 29.35
C GLN A 640 2.35 8.96 28.21
N ASP A 641 2.14 7.95 27.37
CA ASP A 641 3.02 7.65 26.24
C ASP A 641 2.83 8.68 25.12
N TRP A 642 1.59 9.11 24.89
CA TRP A 642 1.29 10.19 23.95
C TRP A 642 1.96 11.50 24.37
N ASP A 643 1.88 11.82 25.66
CA ASP A 643 2.60 12.97 26.23
C ASP A 643 4.11 12.89 26.01
N LEU A 644 4.71 11.75 26.35
CA LEU A 644 6.13 11.51 26.21
C LEU A 644 6.57 11.70 24.76
N ILE A 645 5.89 11.04 23.83
CA ILE A 645 6.28 11.06 22.42
C ILE A 645 6.12 12.45 21.82
N LEU A 646 5.07 13.21 22.16
CA LEU A 646 4.94 14.60 21.70
C LEU A 646 6.10 15.48 22.17
N ARG A 647 6.69 15.23 23.35
CA ARG A 647 7.90 15.92 23.84
C ARG A 647 9.18 15.41 23.19
N ILE A 648 9.28 14.11 22.89
CA ILE A 648 10.42 13.52 22.16
C ILE A 648 10.55 14.15 20.77
N VAL A 649 9.46 14.21 20.02
CA VAL A 649 9.47 14.74 18.64
C VAL A 649 9.56 16.27 18.56
N GLU A 650 9.46 16.97 19.70
CA GLU A 650 9.81 18.39 19.83
C GLU A 650 11.34 18.60 19.87
N LYS A 651 12.13 17.53 20.02
CA LYS A 651 13.58 17.57 20.20
C LYS A 651 14.37 16.90 19.07
N THR A 652 13.71 16.08 18.26
CA THR A 652 14.36 15.34 17.17
C THR A 652 13.41 15.18 15.98
N ASP A 653 13.99 15.16 14.79
CA ASP A 653 13.37 14.76 13.53
C ASP A 653 13.86 13.38 13.05
N ARG A 654 14.77 12.74 13.82
CA ARG A 654 15.38 11.44 13.51
C ARG A 654 14.50 10.30 13.98
N ILE A 655 13.38 10.12 13.29
CA ILE A 655 12.34 9.16 13.63
C ILE A 655 12.26 8.10 12.54
N SER A 656 12.36 6.83 12.92
CA SER A 656 12.23 5.70 11.99
C SER A 656 11.00 4.86 12.27
N HIS A 657 10.39 4.39 11.19
CA HIS A 657 9.30 3.42 11.22
C HIS A 657 9.82 2.08 10.67
N ILE A 658 9.46 0.98 11.34
CA ILE A 658 9.67 -0.38 10.84
C ILE A 658 8.31 -0.96 10.44
N PRO A 659 8.02 -1.15 9.14
CA PRO A 659 6.72 -1.66 8.65
C PRO A 659 6.61 -3.18 8.82
N LYS A 660 6.81 -3.64 10.06
CA LYS A 660 6.67 -5.02 10.52
C LYS A 660 5.88 -5.02 11.82
N VAL A 661 4.99 -5.99 11.96
CA VAL A 661 4.33 -6.24 13.25
C VAL A 661 5.40 -6.75 14.20
N LEU A 662 5.82 -5.93 15.18
CA LEU A 662 6.82 -6.30 16.20
C LEU A 662 6.26 -6.28 17.63
N TYR A 663 4.96 -5.99 17.75
CA TYR A 663 4.22 -5.92 19.01
C TYR A 663 2.87 -6.61 18.88
N HIS A 664 2.51 -7.38 19.90
CA HIS A 664 1.23 -8.04 20.01
C HIS A 664 0.47 -7.50 21.23
N TRP A 665 -0.55 -6.67 20.97
CA TRP A 665 -1.32 -5.98 22.01
C TRP A 665 -2.53 -6.79 22.48
N ARG A 666 -2.59 -7.13 23.77
CA ARG A 666 -3.64 -8.00 24.29
C ARG A 666 -4.96 -7.26 24.51
N ILE A 667 -6.05 -7.84 24.01
CA ILE A 667 -7.40 -7.36 24.30
C ILE A 667 -7.84 -7.90 25.67
N ILE A 668 -7.97 -7.00 26.65
CA ILE A 668 -8.52 -7.31 27.97
C ILE A 668 -9.88 -6.61 28.16
N PRO A 669 -10.94 -7.32 28.55
CA PRO A 669 -12.26 -6.72 28.81
C PRO A 669 -12.21 -5.58 29.82
N GLY A 670 -12.81 -4.43 29.46
CA GLY A 670 -12.83 -3.23 30.30
C GLY A 670 -11.52 -2.43 30.35
N SER A 671 -10.53 -2.81 29.53
CA SER A 671 -9.32 -2.04 29.24
C SER A 671 -9.53 -1.08 28.06
N THR A 672 -8.63 -0.11 27.93
CA THR A 672 -8.53 0.80 26.78
C THR A 672 -8.33 0.03 25.46
N SER A 673 -7.74 -1.17 25.52
CA SER A 673 -7.60 -2.09 24.37
C SER A 673 -8.95 -2.58 23.80
N ALA A 674 -9.99 -2.60 24.64
CA ALA A 674 -11.34 -3.04 24.28
C ALA A 674 -12.27 -1.86 23.94
N ASP A 675 -12.14 -0.72 24.63
CA ASP A 675 -12.88 0.52 24.34
C ASP A 675 -12.21 1.73 25.00
N ILE A 676 -11.73 2.68 24.18
CA ILE A 676 -11.11 3.94 24.63
C ILE A 676 -12.13 4.81 25.40
N GLY A 677 -13.42 4.69 25.09
CA GLY A 677 -14.51 5.44 25.73
C GLY A 677 -14.95 4.92 27.10
N ALA A 678 -14.45 3.76 27.54
CA ALA A 678 -14.91 3.13 28.77
C ALA A 678 -14.52 3.87 30.06
N LYS A 679 -13.56 4.80 30.00
CA LYS A 679 -13.01 5.52 31.18
C LYS A 679 -12.92 7.03 30.94
N SER A 680 -13.77 7.80 31.62
CA SER A 680 -13.88 9.26 31.45
C SER A 680 -12.58 10.04 31.70
N TYR A 681 -11.70 9.56 32.60
CA TYR A 681 -10.42 10.22 32.86
C TYR A 681 -9.43 10.11 31.69
N VAL A 682 -9.50 9.03 30.89
CA VAL A 682 -8.63 8.83 29.71
C VAL A 682 -8.99 9.83 28.62
N LEU A 683 -10.28 10.10 28.44
CA LEU A 683 -10.74 11.11 27.48
C LEU A 683 -10.25 12.51 27.86
N ASP A 684 -10.34 12.88 29.14
CA ASP A 684 -9.81 14.16 29.62
C ASP A 684 -8.29 14.26 29.45
N ALA A 685 -7.54 13.22 29.83
CA ALA A 685 -6.10 13.15 29.66
C ALA A 685 -5.71 13.29 28.17
N SER A 686 -6.39 12.58 27.28
CA SER A 686 -6.13 12.64 25.83
C SER A 686 -6.27 14.07 25.30
N ARG A 687 -7.31 14.81 25.72
CA ARG A 687 -7.50 16.21 25.34
C ARG A 687 -6.38 17.09 25.89
N ARG A 688 -6.11 16.98 27.21
CA ARG A 688 -5.13 17.81 27.91
C ARG A 688 -3.70 17.62 27.38
N VAL A 689 -3.33 16.43 26.94
CA VAL A 689 -2.01 16.16 26.33
C VAL A 689 -1.78 17.04 25.09
N ARG A 690 -2.79 17.15 24.22
CA ARG A 690 -2.73 17.95 22.99
C ARG A 690 -2.79 19.45 23.28
N GLU A 691 -3.63 19.87 24.22
CA GLU A 691 -3.66 21.28 24.67
C GLU A 691 -2.31 21.71 25.26
N ASP A 692 -1.67 20.86 26.07
CA ASP A 692 -0.33 21.14 26.60
C ASP A 692 0.72 21.18 25.48
N ALA A 693 0.64 20.29 24.48
CA ALA A 693 1.54 20.32 23.32
C ALA A 693 1.40 21.61 22.50
N LEU A 694 0.16 22.05 22.22
CA LEU A 694 -0.11 23.35 21.58
C LEU A 694 0.55 24.49 22.36
N LYS A 695 0.37 24.50 23.69
CA LYS A 695 0.95 25.50 24.57
C LYS A 695 2.48 25.49 24.56
N ARG A 696 3.12 24.32 24.65
CA ARG A 696 4.60 24.20 24.61
C ARG A 696 5.18 24.66 23.27
N ARG A 697 4.47 24.40 22.18
CA ARG A 697 4.85 24.80 20.81
C ARG A 697 4.52 26.26 20.48
N GLY A 698 3.81 26.97 21.37
CA GLY A 698 3.37 28.35 21.14
C GLY A 698 2.32 28.47 20.03
N LEU A 699 1.57 27.39 19.76
CA LEU A 699 0.55 27.33 18.72
C LEU A 699 -0.83 27.65 19.29
N LEU A 700 -1.62 28.45 18.57
CA LEU A 700 -3.00 28.72 18.89
C LEU A 700 -3.89 27.68 18.21
N GLY A 701 -4.71 26.98 18.98
CA GLY A 701 -5.66 26.01 18.42
C GLY A 701 -6.62 25.49 19.48
N THR A 702 -7.67 24.82 19.00
CA THR A 702 -8.70 24.19 19.83
C THR A 702 -8.72 22.69 19.58
N VAL A 703 -8.81 21.90 20.64
CA VAL A 703 -9.02 20.45 20.55
C VAL A 703 -10.52 20.18 20.55
N GLU A 704 -11.05 19.76 19.40
CA GLU A 704 -12.49 19.59 19.15
C GLU A 704 -12.85 18.09 19.16
N PRO A 705 -13.90 17.65 19.87
CA PRO A 705 -14.35 16.26 19.80
C PRO A 705 -14.90 15.91 18.40
N LEU A 706 -14.75 14.66 17.99
CA LEU A 706 -15.40 14.14 16.79
C LEU A 706 -16.84 13.76 17.09
N GLU A 707 -17.79 14.35 16.36
CA GLU A 707 -19.22 14.04 16.51
C GLU A 707 -19.56 12.60 16.10
N GLN A 708 -18.85 12.07 15.10
CA GLN A 708 -19.13 10.75 14.53
C GLN A 708 -18.65 9.59 15.41
N VAL A 709 -17.60 9.81 16.21
CA VAL A 709 -16.94 8.75 16.99
C VAL A 709 -16.57 9.26 18.36
N ASN A 710 -17.24 8.75 19.38
CA ASN A 710 -17.00 9.13 20.77
C ASN A 710 -15.55 8.85 21.19
N GLY A 711 -14.96 9.78 21.94
CA GLY A 711 -13.61 9.65 22.49
C GLY A 711 -12.46 10.05 21.55
N TYR A 712 -12.74 10.38 20.30
CA TYR A 712 -11.75 10.93 19.37
C TYR A 712 -11.87 12.46 19.28
N PHE A 713 -10.74 13.10 18.99
CA PHE A 713 -10.68 14.55 18.85
C PHE A 713 -9.79 14.92 17.66
N ARG A 714 -10.01 16.12 17.15
CA ARG A 714 -9.18 16.79 16.15
C ARG A 714 -8.59 18.07 16.71
N VAL A 715 -7.56 18.57 16.05
CA VAL A 715 -7.03 19.90 16.34
C VAL A 715 -7.47 20.87 15.25
N ASN A 716 -8.04 21.99 15.66
CA ASN A 716 -8.29 23.14 14.81
C ASN A 716 -7.25 24.22 15.14
N TYR A 717 -6.22 24.35 14.30
CA TYR A 717 -5.23 25.41 14.45
C TYR A 717 -5.85 26.74 14.02
N HIS A 718 -5.74 27.75 14.88
CA HIS A 718 -6.33 29.06 14.61
C HIS A 718 -5.43 29.87 13.67
N LEU A 719 -6.02 30.40 12.60
CA LEU A 719 -5.38 31.37 11.73
C LEU A 719 -4.98 32.64 12.52
N VAL A 720 -3.69 33.00 12.47
CA VAL A 720 -3.12 34.15 13.20
C VAL A 720 -2.92 35.34 12.26
N ASP A 721 -2.94 36.57 12.79
CA ASP A 721 -2.67 37.85 12.09
C ASP A 721 -3.64 38.26 10.97
N LYS A 722 -4.65 37.43 10.68
CA LYS A 722 -5.65 37.67 9.64
C LYS A 722 -5.00 38.00 8.27
N PRO A 723 -4.12 37.15 7.73
CA PRO A 723 -3.48 37.38 6.44
C PRO A 723 -4.50 37.45 5.32
N LEU A 724 -4.19 38.23 4.29
CA LEU A 724 -4.98 38.18 3.06
C LEU A 724 -4.84 36.79 2.42
N ILE A 725 -5.97 36.15 2.08
CA ILE A 725 -6.00 34.89 1.32
C ILE A 725 -6.38 35.21 -0.12
N SER A 726 -5.54 34.83 -1.08
CA SER A 726 -5.85 34.95 -2.52
C SER A 726 -6.40 33.63 -3.04
N ILE A 727 -7.66 33.64 -3.47
CA ILE A 727 -8.35 32.48 -4.04
C ILE A 727 -8.25 32.57 -5.56
N ILE A 728 -7.57 31.62 -6.18
CA ILE A 728 -7.25 31.57 -7.61
C ILE A 728 -8.14 30.53 -8.27
N ILE A 729 -8.94 30.97 -9.25
CA ILE A 729 -9.96 30.17 -9.92
C ILE A 729 -9.76 30.24 -11.44
N PRO A 730 -9.12 29.23 -12.04
CA PRO A 730 -9.13 29.04 -13.49
C PRO A 730 -10.52 28.65 -13.98
N THR A 731 -10.98 29.25 -15.08
CA THR A 731 -12.30 28.97 -15.65
C THR A 731 -12.30 29.10 -17.17
N ARG A 732 -13.24 28.41 -17.82
CA ARG A 732 -13.51 28.53 -19.27
C ARG A 732 -14.94 28.10 -19.58
N ASP A 733 -15.71 29.03 -20.15
CA ASP A 733 -17.14 28.86 -20.44
C ASP A 733 -17.95 28.45 -19.17
N HIS A 734 -19.21 28.04 -19.31
CA HIS A 734 -20.06 27.58 -18.19
C HIS A 734 -20.18 28.55 -17.00
N GLY A 735 -20.48 29.82 -17.27
CA GLY A 735 -20.58 30.87 -16.25
C GLY A 735 -21.57 30.60 -15.11
N ASP A 736 -22.55 29.72 -15.30
CA ASP A 736 -23.44 29.25 -14.23
C ASP A 736 -22.72 28.41 -13.17
N VAL A 737 -21.75 27.59 -13.58
CA VAL A 737 -20.92 26.77 -12.71
C VAL A 737 -20.00 27.68 -11.87
N LEU A 738 -19.29 28.60 -12.53
CA LEU A 738 -18.46 29.61 -11.86
C LEU A 738 -19.28 30.46 -10.89
N ARG A 739 -20.48 30.88 -11.30
CA ARG A 739 -21.38 31.67 -10.46
C ARG A 739 -21.72 30.95 -9.16
N ARG A 740 -22.08 29.67 -9.24
CA ARG A 740 -22.35 28.85 -8.05
C ARG A 740 -21.14 28.77 -7.12
N CYS A 741 -19.94 28.60 -7.67
CA CYS A 741 -18.70 28.58 -6.89
C CYS A 741 -18.48 29.90 -6.14
N ILE A 742 -18.44 31.02 -6.86
CA ILE A 742 -18.21 32.36 -6.29
C ILE A 742 -19.29 32.73 -5.27
N GLU A 743 -20.56 32.52 -5.60
CA GLU A 743 -21.67 32.80 -4.66
C GLU A 743 -21.56 31.97 -3.39
N SER A 744 -21.16 30.69 -3.49
CA SER A 744 -20.96 29.84 -2.32
C SER A 744 -19.85 30.37 -1.42
N ILE A 745 -18.74 30.85 -2.00
CA ILE A 745 -17.62 31.45 -1.25
C ILE A 745 -18.09 32.67 -0.47
N PHE A 746 -18.74 33.65 -1.12
CA PHE A 746 -19.20 34.86 -0.44
C PHE A 746 -20.27 34.59 0.61
N LYS A 747 -21.20 33.67 0.31
CA LYS A 747 -22.34 33.37 1.18
C LYS A 747 -21.94 32.56 2.41
N LYS A 748 -21.00 31.63 2.27
CA LYS A 748 -20.67 30.65 3.32
C LYS A 748 -19.45 31.02 4.16
N SER A 749 -18.45 31.67 3.57
CA SER A 749 -17.18 31.92 4.27
C SER A 749 -17.35 32.89 5.43
N THR A 750 -16.93 32.51 6.64
CA THR A 750 -16.89 33.39 7.80
C THR A 750 -15.70 34.35 7.73
N TYR A 751 -14.56 33.88 7.20
CA TYR A 751 -13.42 34.74 6.93
C TYR A 751 -13.71 35.75 5.83
N LYS A 752 -13.36 37.02 6.04
CA LYS A 752 -13.67 38.13 5.12
C LYS A 752 -12.47 38.78 4.46
N ASN A 753 -11.24 38.49 4.91
CA ASN A 753 -10.04 39.09 4.35
C ASN A 753 -9.48 38.22 3.20
N PHE A 754 -10.24 38.09 2.13
CA PHE A 754 -9.83 37.35 0.94
C PHE A 754 -10.06 38.17 -0.33
N GLU A 755 -9.30 37.85 -1.37
CA GLU A 755 -9.53 38.32 -2.75
C GLU A 755 -9.73 37.11 -3.67
N LEU A 756 -10.46 37.30 -4.77
CA LEU A 756 -10.67 36.31 -5.81
C LEU A 756 -9.93 36.75 -7.08
N ILE A 757 -9.24 35.81 -7.70
CA ILE A 757 -8.48 36.00 -8.93
C ILE A 757 -9.01 34.97 -9.92
N VAL A 758 -9.87 35.42 -10.82
CA VAL A 758 -10.53 34.58 -11.81
C VAL A 758 -9.74 34.62 -13.11
N LEU A 759 -9.22 33.47 -13.54
CA LEU A 759 -8.38 33.33 -14.73
C LEU A 759 -9.25 32.80 -15.87
N ASP A 760 -9.69 33.69 -16.74
CA ASP A 760 -10.46 33.36 -17.94
C ASP A 760 -9.54 32.78 -19.03
N ASN A 761 -9.58 31.46 -19.25
CA ASN A 761 -8.81 30.78 -20.29
C ASN A 761 -9.47 30.86 -21.67
N GLY A 762 -9.84 32.08 -22.08
CA GLY A 762 -10.37 32.37 -23.40
C GLY A 762 -11.81 31.89 -23.60
N SER A 763 -12.69 32.15 -22.63
CA SER A 763 -14.13 31.89 -22.77
C SER A 763 -14.70 32.59 -24.01
N VAL A 764 -15.66 31.91 -24.65
CA VAL A 764 -16.37 32.35 -25.85
C VAL A 764 -17.88 32.33 -25.68
N ASP A 765 -18.39 31.59 -24.69
CA ASP A 765 -19.80 31.59 -24.32
C ASP A 765 -20.25 32.97 -23.84
N SER A 766 -21.34 33.49 -24.43
CA SER A 766 -21.81 34.85 -24.15
C SER A 766 -22.28 35.00 -22.72
N ALA A 767 -22.95 34.00 -22.15
CA ALA A 767 -23.43 34.06 -20.76
C ALA A 767 -22.26 34.10 -19.77
N THR A 768 -21.19 33.36 -20.05
CA THR A 768 -19.94 33.39 -19.27
C THR A 768 -19.27 34.76 -19.36
N LEU A 769 -19.13 35.32 -20.57
CA LEU A 769 -18.53 36.65 -20.76
C LEU A 769 -19.32 37.76 -20.07
N GLU A 770 -20.65 37.71 -20.14
CA GLU A 770 -21.54 38.62 -19.40
C GLU A 770 -21.31 38.52 -17.88
N TYR A 771 -21.21 37.30 -17.35
CA TYR A 771 -20.95 37.10 -15.93
C TYR A 771 -19.55 37.55 -15.50
N LEU A 772 -18.53 37.32 -16.31
CA LEU A 772 -17.17 37.78 -16.04
C LEU A 772 -17.09 39.32 -15.97
N GLU A 773 -17.82 40.05 -16.83
CA GLU A 773 -17.91 41.51 -16.74
C GLU A 773 -18.77 41.97 -15.55
N GLU A 774 -19.79 41.22 -15.15
CA GLU A 774 -20.57 41.48 -13.92
C GLU A 774 -19.68 41.43 -12.66
N ILE A 775 -18.91 40.34 -12.47
CA ILE A 775 -18.09 40.16 -11.26
C ILE A 775 -16.85 41.05 -11.22
N LYS A 776 -16.40 41.55 -12.36
CA LYS A 776 -15.26 42.48 -12.45
C LYS A 776 -15.54 43.83 -11.77
N ALA A 777 -16.82 44.16 -11.56
CA ALA A 777 -17.22 45.34 -10.79
C ALA A 777 -17.06 45.15 -9.26
N GLU A 778 -16.92 43.91 -8.77
CA GLU A 778 -16.75 43.62 -7.35
C GLU A 778 -15.31 43.97 -6.90
N PRO A 779 -15.15 44.75 -5.82
CA PRO A 779 -13.84 45.30 -5.43
C PRO A 779 -12.81 44.25 -5.02
N ASN A 780 -13.26 43.06 -4.61
CA ASN A 780 -12.40 41.97 -4.16
C ASN A 780 -12.17 40.91 -5.26
N ILE A 781 -12.61 41.16 -6.49
CA ILE A 781 -12.47 40.21 -7.61
C ILE A 781 -11.61 40.84 -8.71
N SER A 782 -10.57 40.13 -9.12
CA SER A 782 -9.77 40.45 -10.30
C SER A 782 -10.02 39.41 -11.38
N VAL A 783 -10.54 39.83 -12.53
CA VAL A 783 -10.72 38.97 -13.70
C VAL A 783 -9.56 39.20 -14.66
N ILE A 784 -8.78 38.15 -14.92
CA ILE A 784 -7.59 38.19 -15.76
C ILE A 784 -7.81 37.24 -16.94
N ARG A 785 -7.74 37.77 -18.16
CA ARG A 785 -7.87 36.97 -19.37
C ARG A 785 -6.50 36.40 -19.77
N HIS A 786 -6.42 35.08 -19.91
CA HIS A 786 -5.24 34.33 -20.35
C HIS A 786 -5.62 33.36 -21.48
N ALA A 787 -5.74 33.90 -22.70
CA ALA A 787 -6.26 33.17 -23.87
C ALA A 787 -5.19 32.31 -24.58
N GLU A 788 -4.34 31.64 -23.81
CA GLU A 788 -3.34 30.67 -24.29
C GLU A 788 -3.91 29.23 -24.28
N PRO A 789 -3.25 28.25 -24.95
CA PRO A 789 -3.65 26.85 -24.84
C PRO A 789 -3.78 26.39 -23.39
N PHE A 790 -4.78 25.56 -23.10
CA PHE A 790 -5.08 25.16 -21.73
C PHE A 790 -3.89 24.47 -21.06
N ASN A 791 -3.43 25.06 -19.96
CA ASN A 791 -2.43 24.52 -19.07
C ASN A 791 -2.80 24.91 -17.64
N TYR A 792 -3.28 23.94 -16.86
CA TYR A 792 -3.75 24.18 -15.48
C TYR A 792 -2.62 24.72 -14.60
N SER A 793 -1.41 24.15 -14.69
CA SER A 793 -0.25 24.62 -13.95
C SER A 793 0.10 26.07 -14.27
N GLU A 794 0.10 26.43 -15.55
CA GLU A 794 0.40 27.79 -16.01
C GLU A 794 -0.63 28.80 -15.52
N LEU A 795 -1.94 28.50 -15.69
CA LEU A 795 -3.03 29.37 -15.24
C LEU A 795 -2.92 29.67 -13.74
N ASN A 796 -2.64 28.65 -12.93
CA ASN A 796 -2.47 28.83 -11.49
C ASN A 796 -1.20 29.61 -11.13
N ASN A 797 -0.09 29.41 -11.83
CA ASN A 797 1.13 30.21 -11.64
C ASN A 797 0.89 31.69 -11.98
N VAL A 798 0.24 31.97 -13.11
CA VAL A 798 -0.14 33.34 -13.49
C VAL A 798 -1.05 33.95 -12.42
N GLY A 799 -2.06 33.20 -11.96
CA GLY A 799 -2.92 33.64 -10.86
C GLY A 799 -2.15 33.94 -9.57
N ALA A 800 -1.14 33.13 -9.24
CA ALA A 800 -0.28 33.34 -8.08
C ALA A 800 0.61 34.58 -8.22
N ASP A 801 1.03 34.95 -9.44
CA ASP A 801 1.80 36.17 -9.69
C ASP A 801 0.96 37.44 -9.50
N PHE A 802 -0.33 37.39 -9.84
CA PHE A 802 -1.27 38.51 -9.61
C PHE A 802 -1.77 38.59 -8.16
N ALA A 803 -1.63 37.51 -7.40
CA ALA A 803 -2.08 37.46 -6.02
C ALA A 803 -1.33 38.44 -5.12
N LYS A 804 -2.02 38.97 -4.10
CA LYS A 804 -1.45 39.82 -3.04
C LYS A 804 -1.42 39.14 -1.66
N GLY A 805 -2.19 38.07 -1.48
CA GLY A 805 -2.34 37.34 -0.24
C GLY A 805 -1.14 36.51 0.16
N GLU A 806 -0.84 36.50 1.46
CA GLU A 806 0.26 35.70 2.03
C GLU A 806 -0.01 34.20 1.94
N ILE A 807 -1.29 33.83 1.84
CA ILE A 807 -1.76 32.46 1.63
C ILE A 807 -2.47 32.41 0.27
N LEU A 808 -2.14 31.39 -0.50
CA LEU A 808 -2.75 31.09 -1.80
C LEU A 808 -3.70 29.91 -1.65
N LEU A 809 -4.86 30.00 -2.28
CA LEU A 809 -5.80 28.90 -2.42
C LEU A 809 -6.10 28.69 -3.90
N PHE A 810 -5.72 27.55 -4.45
CA PHE A 810 -6.09 27.11 -5.79
C PHE A 810 -7.40 26.33 -5.70
N LEU A 811 -8.39 26.73 -6.52
CA LEU A 811 -9.75 26.21 -6.43
C LEU A 811 -10.33 26.02 -7.82
N ASN A 812 -10.93 24.86 -8.08
CA ASN A 812 -11.67 24.65 -9.33
C ASN A 812 -12.99 25.44 -9.32
N ASP A 813 -13.41 25.88 -10.51
CA ASP A 813 -14.62 26.68 -10.73
C ASP A 813 -15.94 25.91 -10.54
N ASP A 814 -15.88 24.57 -10.45
CA ASP A 814 -17.02 23.67 -10.25
C ASP A 814 -17.13 23.15 -8.80
N THR A 815 -16.56 23.87 -7.85
CA THR A 815 -16.66 23.59 -6.41
C THR A 815 -17.75 24.42 -5.72
N GLU A 816 -18.26 23.91 -4.60
CA GLU A 816 -19.25 24.59 -3.76
C GLU A 816 -18.91 24.40 -2.27
N VAL A 817 -18.82 25.52 -1.54
CA VAL A 817 -18.45 25.54 -0.13
C VAL A 817 -19.56 24.98 0.77
N VAL A 818 -19.23 24.02 1.63
CA VAL A 818 -20.14 23.47 2.65
C VAL A 818 -19.77 23.99 4.04
N THR A 819 -18.50 23.84 4.44
CA THR A 819 -17.99 24.27 5.76
C THR A 819 -17.78 25.79 5.77
N SER A 820 -18.37 26.51 6.74
CA SER A 820 -18.37 27.97 6.74
C SER A 820 -17.03 28.60 7.17
N ASP A 821 -16.31 27.98 8.10
CA ASP A 821 -15.01 28.41 8.62
C ASP A 821 -13.82 27.74 7.91
N TRP A 822 -14.04 27.32 6.65
CA TRP A 822 -13.07 26.55 5.88
C TRP A 822 -11.75 27.29 5.61
N LEU A 823 -11.80 28.59 5.33
CA LEU A 823 -10.61 29.41 5.10
C LEU A 823 -9.76 29.54 6.36
N GLU A 824 -10.39 29.75 7.51
CA GLU A 824 -9.69 29.82 8.80
C GLU A 824 -9.03 28.48 9.15
N ARG A 825 -9.76 27.36 8.98
CA ARG A 825 -9.26 26.01 9.26
C ARG A 825 -8.08 25.66 8.37
N MET A 826 -8.23 25.78 7.06
CA MET A 826 -7.15 25.46 6.11
C MET A 826 -5.96 26.41 6.29
N GLY A 827 -6.23 27.70 6.53
CA GLY A 827 -5.20 28.71 6.71
C GLY A 827 -4.37 28.50 7.99
N GLY A 828 -4.99 28.07 9.08
CA GLY A 828 -4.28 27.71 10.31
C GLY A 828 -3.29 26.57 10.11
N TYR A 829 -3.67 25.54 9.33
CA TYR A 829 -2.75 24.48 8.92
C TYR A 829 -1.66 24.98 7.97
N ALA A 830 -2.01 25.80 6.97
CA ALA A 830 -1.05 26.32 6.00
C ALA A 830 0.05 27.19 6.65
N GLN A 831 -0.23 27.83 7.79
CA GLN A 831 0.73 28.58 8.58
C GLN A 831 1.71 27.72 9.40
N LEU A 832 1.43 26.43 9.61
CA LEU A 832 2.36 25.55 10.34
C LEU A 832 3.66 25.41 9.55
N ALA A 833 4.80 25.61 10.23
CA ALA A 833 6.11 25.66 9.56
C ALA A 833 6.43 24.41 8.73
N HIS A 834 5.96 23.23 9.17
CA HIS A 834 6.20 21.95 8.52
C HIS A 834 5.16 21.56 7.45
N ILE A 835 4.07 22.31 7.28
CA ILE A 835 3.02 22.00 6.30
C ILE A 835 3.26 22.71 4.96
N GLY A 836 3.29 21.95 3.87
CA GLY A 836 3.40 22.42 2.49
C GLY A 836 2.04 22.74 1.90
N ALA A 837 1.25 21.71 1.56
CA ALA A 837 -0.09 21.84 0.99
C ALA A 837 -1.19 21.35 1.94
N VAL A 838 -2.33 22.06 1.94
CA VAL A 838 -3.53 21.70 2.69
C VAL A 838 -4.69 21.48 1.72
N GLY A 839 -5.23 20.27 1.69
CA GLY A 839 -6.42 19.89 0.93
C GLY A 839 -7.69 19.90 1.78
N ALA A 840 -8.83 20.02 1.11
CA ALA A 840 -10.16 19.83 1.72
C ALA A 840 -10.73 18.45 1.38
N LYS A 841 -11.64 17.92 2.21
CA LYS A 841 -12.45 16.76 1.82
C LYS A 841 -13.44 17.18 0.72
N LEU A 842 -13.36 16.53 -0.44
CA LEU A 842 -14.30 16.76 -1.54
C LEU A 842 -15.34 15.65 -1.59
N LEU A 843 -16.58 16.06 -1.83
CA LEU A 843 -17.74 15.19 -1.86
C LEU A 843 -18.39 15.26 -3.23
N TYR A 844 -18.90 14.12 -3.69
CA TYR A 844 -19.77 14.10 -4.86
C TYR A 844 -21.07 14.88 -4.59
N PRO A 845 -21.76 15.35 -5.66
CA PRO A 845 -23.08 15.94 -5.53
C PRO A 845 -24.02 15.10 -4.66
N GLY A 846 -24.72 15.75 -3.73
CA GLY A 846 -25.52 15.09 -2.70
C GLY A 846 -24.81 14.90 -1.35
N GLY A 847 -23.50 15.15 -1.26
CA GLY A 847 -22.79 15.41 -0.01
C GLY A 847 -22.57 14.20 0.92
N LYS A 848 -22.91 12.97 0.48
CA LYS A 848 -22.77 11.75 1.28
C LYS A 848 -21.57 10.88 0.91
N LYS A 849 -21.09 10.96 -0.34
CA LYS A 849 -20.01 10.11 -0.84
C LYS A 849 -18.72 10.91 -1.01
N ILE A 850 -17.61 10.32 -0.58
CA ILE A 850 -16.27 10.89 -0.72
C ILE A 850 -15.85 10.81 -2.18
N GLN A 851 -15.29 11.91 -2.68
CA GLN A 851 -14.56 11.98 -3.94
C GLN A 851 -13.05 12.18 -3.69
N HIS A 852 -12.69 12.93 -2.65
CA HIS A 852 -11.30 13.07 -2.21
C HIS A 852 -11.24 13.20 -0.70
N ALA A 853 -10.35 12.43 -0.08
CA ALA A 853 -9.97 12.55 1.32
C ALA A 853 -8.44 12.40 1.52
N GLY A 854 -7.68 12.57 0.44
CA GLY A 854 -6.25 12.24 0.32
C GLY A 854 -5.94 11.67 -1.07
N VAL A 855 -4.70 11.87 -1.55
CA VAL A 855 -4.17 11.15 -2.72
C VAL A 855 -3.11 10.16 -2.22
N LEU A 856 -3.27 8.90 -2.61
CA LEU A 856 -2.32 7.81 -2.40
C LEU A 856 -1.52 7.59 -3.68
N ASN A 857 -0.26 7.21 -3.55
CA ASN A 857 0.58 6.83 -4.68
C ASN A 857 0.86 5.33 -4.67
N LEU A 858 -0.02 4.59 -5.34
CA LEU A 858 -0.09 3.13 -5.29
C LEU A 858 0.63 2.49 -6.49
N GLN A 859 0.52 1.16 -6.63
CA GLN A 859 1.24 0.44 -7.68
C GLN A 859 0.82 0.85 -9.10
N ASP A 860 -0.45 1.20 -9.28
CA ASP A 860 -1.04 1.71 -10.51
C ASP A 860 -0.94 3.24 -10.70
N GLY A 861 -0.44 3.95 -9.69
CA GLY A 861 -0.17 5.39 -9.73
C GLY A 861 -0.90 6.21 -8.67
N PRO A 862 -0.83 7.56 -8.77
CA PRO A 862 -1.58 8.45 -7.89
C PRO A 862 -3.10 8.29 -8.06
N GLY A 863 -3.82 8.08 -6.97
CA GLY A 863 -5.27 7.91 -6.92
C GLY A 863 -5.92 8.44 -5.65
N HIS A 864 -7.22 8.75 -5.69
CA HIS A 864 -7.94 9.30 -4.54
C HIS A 864 -8.33 8.23 -3.52
N ALA A 865 -7.99 8.46 -2.25
CA ALA A 865 -8.36 7.56 -1.16
C ALA A 865 -9.87 7.62 -0.86
N PHE A 866 -10.44 6.48 -0.46
CA PHE A 866 -11.84 6.34 -0.03
C PHE A 866 -12.89 6.76 -1.07
N LEU A 867 -12.59 6.67 -2.37
CA LEU A 867 -13.56 6.97 -3.43
C LEU A 867 -14.88 6.23 -3.21
N HIS A 868 -15.98 6.96 -3.34
CA HIS A 868 -17.37 6.49 -3.20
C HIS A 868 -17.78 5.98 -1.81
N GLN A 869 -16.88 5.98 -0.83
CA GLN A 869 -17.21 5.63 0.55
C GLN A 869 -18.12 6.67 1.20
N ASN A 870 -18.84 6.26 2.24
CA ASN A 870 -19.66 7.18 3.01
C ASN A 870 -18.76 8.16 3.79
N ALA A 871 -19.04 9.45 3.65
CA ALA A 871 -18.24 10.53 4.23
C ALA A 871 -18.23 10.58 5.76
N ASP A 872 -19.25 10.00 6.40
CA ASP A 872 -19.48 10.07 7.83
C ASP A 872 -19.22 8.73 8.55
N LEU A 873 -18.97 7.64 7.81
CA LEU A 873 -18.57 6.35 8.40
C LEU A 873 -17.05 6.29 8.59
N PRO A 874 -16.56 5.65 9.66
CA PRO A 874 -15.14 5.51 9.90
C PRO A 874 -14.49 4.60 8.85
N GLY A 875 -13.51 5.14 8.11
CA GLY A 875 -12.59 4.37 7.29
C GLY A 875 -11.43 3.80 8.13
N TYR A 876 -10.43 3.24 7.45
CA TYR A 876 -9.24 2.65 8.09
C TYR A 876 -8.64 3.61 9.13
N TYR A 877 -8.66 3.19 10.41
CA TYR A 877 -8.22 3.98 11.57
C TYR A 877 -8.65 5.46 11.54
N LEU A 878 -9.90 5.72 11.11
CA LEU A 878 -10.50 7.06 11.03
C LEU A 878 -9.82 8.04 10.09
N ARG A 879 -8.93 7.60 9.18
CA ARG A 879 -8.16 8.47 8.26
C ARG A 879 -9.00 9.44 7.43
N ASN A 880 -10.26 9.09 7.17
CA ASN A 880 -11.21 9.94 6.47
C ASN A 880 -11.96 10.91 7.39
N LEU A 881 -11.90 10.78 8.71
CA LEU A 881 -12.63 11.61 9.68
C LEU A 881 -11.71 12.55 10.47
N ILE A 882 -10.47 12.16 10.72
CA ILE A 882 -9.46 12.97 11.41
C ILE A 882 -8.44 13.57 10.45
N GLU A 883 -7.84 14.67 10.84
CA GLU A 883 -6.76 15.33 10.11
C GLU A 883 -5.55 14.39 10.05
N TYR A 884 -5.07 14.20 8.83
CA TYR A 884 -4.08 13.19 8.51
C TYR A 884 -3.10 13.76 7.48
N ASN A 885 -1.80 13.45 7.62
CA ASN A 885 -0.83 13.80 6.61
C ASN A 885 -0.91 12.80 5.44
N TRP A 886 -0.80 13.31 4.22
CA TRP A 886 -0.88 12.53 2.97
C TRP A 886 0.31 12.87 2.09
N LEU A 887 0.63 11.99 1.14
CA LEU A 887 1.69 12.28 0.19
C LEU A 887 1.28 13.43 -0.73
N ALA A 888 0.02 13.43 -1.21
CA ALA A 888 -0.51 14.50 -2.03
C ALA A 888 -1.97 14.85 -1.71
N VAL A 889 -2.35 16.06 -2.10
CA VAL A 889 -3.73 16.59 -2.07
C VAL A 889 -4.10 17.06 -3.47
N THR A 890 -5.40 17.16 -3.76
CA THR A 890 -5.85 17.53 -5.11
C THR A 890 -5.87 19.03 -5.34
N GLY A 891 -5.55 19.46 -6.56
CA GLY A 891 -5.65 20.85 -7.02
C GLY A 891 -7.09 21.40 -7.06
N ALA A 892 -8.11 20.55 -6.95
CA ALA A 892 -9.49 21.02 -6.91
C ALA A 892 -9.78 21.94 -5.71
N CYS A 893 -9.05 21.78 -4.60
CA CYS A 893 -9.01 22.73 -3.48
C CYS A 893 -7.70 22.54 -2.70
N LEU A 894 -6.70 23.38 -2.99
CA LEU A 894 -5.34 23.29 -2.42
C LEU A 894 -4.91 24.65 -1.86
N MET A 895 -4.68 24.71 -0.55
CA MET A 895 -4.17 25.91 0.13
C MET A 895 -2.70 25.75 0.51
N ILE A 896 -1.92 26.82 0.35
CA ILE A 896 -0.49 26.86 0.64
C ILE A 896 -0.03 28.27 1.02
N GLU A 897 0.93 28.39 1.94
CA GLU A 897 1.60 29.66 2.19
C GLU A 897 2.45 30.06 0.98
N ARG A 898 2.31 31.30 0.50
CA ARG A 898 2.98 31.79 -0.72
C ARG A 898 4.48 31.53 -0.73
N LYS A 899 5.16 31.75 0.40
CA LYS A 899 6.62 31.54 0.52
C LYS A 899 7.01 30.09 0.26
N LYS A 900 6.21 29.12 0.72
CA LYS A 900 6.44 27.69 0.50
C LYS A 900 6.19 27.30 -0.95
N PHE A 901 5.11 27.82 -1.55
CA PHE A 901 4.84 27.65 -2.97
C PHE A 901 5.98 28.18 -3.85
N GLN A 902 6.49 29.36 -3.54
CA GLN A 902 7.63 29.96 -4.25
C GLN A 902 8.94 29.19 -4.03
N SER A 903 9.15 28.63 -2.83
CA SER A 903 10.37 27.86 -2.52
C SER A 903 10.58 26.62 -3.40
N VAL A 904 9.48 26.08 -3.96
CA VAL A 904 9.52 24.94 -4.89
C VAL A 904 9.27 25.33 -6.34
N ASN A 905 9.26 26.63 -6.68
CA ASN A 905 8.98 27.19 -8.01
C ASN A 905 7.56 26.92 -8.55
N GLY A 906 6.55 26.91 -7.67
CA GLY A 906 5.14 26.83 -8.07
C GLY A 906 4.74 25.53 -8.75
N PHE A 907 3.70 25.55 -9.59
CA PHE A 907 3.30 24.38 -10.40
C PHE A 907 4.25 24.18 -11.58
N ASP A 908 4.53 22.93 -11.93
CA ASP A 908 5.33 22.63 -13.14
C ASP A 908 4.43 22.63 -14.38
N VAL A 909 4.71 23.55 -15.30
CA VAL A 909 3.97 23.75 -16.56
C VAL A 909 4.06 22.55 -17.51
N ASN A 910 4.96 21.59 -17.27
CA ASN A 910 5.03 20.34 -18.01
C ASN A 910 3.92 19.33 -17.63
N TYR A 911 3.06 19.66 -16.67
CA TYR A 911 1.88 18.88 -16.27
C TYR A 911 0.58 19.66 -16.53
N PRO A 912 0.23 19.92 -17.80
CA PRO A 912 -0.87 20.84 -18.14
C PRO A 912 -2.27 20.35 -17.72
N ILE A 913 -2.45 19.04 -17.50
CA ILE A 913 -3.78 18.43 -17.27
C ILE A 913 -3.79 17.57 -16.01
N ALA A 914 -2.93 16.56 -15.93
CA ALA A 914 -2.89 15.57 -14.86
C ALA A 914 -1.58 15.64 -14.07
N TYR A 915 -1.62 15.22 -12.81
CA TYR A 915 -0.48 15.11 -11.89
C TYR A 915 0.25 16.43 -11.56
N ASN A 916 -0.30 17.59 -11.89
CA ASN A 916 0.27 18.89 -11.52
C ASN A 916 0.31 19.11 -10.00
N ASP A 917 -0.79 18.80 -9.33
CA ASP A 917 -0.98 18.82 -7.89
C ASP A 917 -0.11 17.76 -7.19
N VAL A 918 -0.03 16.56 -7.76
CA VAL A 918 0.84 15.47 -7.27
C VAL A 918 2.32 15.86 -7.36
N ASP A 919 2.78 16.39 -8.50
CA ASP A 919 4.16 16.87 -8.67
C ASP A 919 4.51 17.99 -7.68
N LEU A 920 3.59 18.95 -7.47
CA LEU A 920 3.78 20.00 -6.48
C LEU A 920 3.92 19.42 -5.07
N CYS A 921 3.04 18.48 -4.70
CA CYS A 921 3.06 17.83 -3.40
C CYS A 921 4.34 17.00 -3.18
N PHE A 922 4.84 16.30 -4.20
CA PHE A 922 6.11 15.57 -4.15
C PHE A 922 7.29 16.52 -3.93
N ARG A 923 7.36 17.63 -4.68
CA ARG A 923 8.42 18.63 -4.48
C ARG A 923 8.37 19.29 -3.10
N LEU A 924 7.17 19.51 -2.56
CA LEU A 924 7.01 19.98 -1.18
C LEU A 924 7.51 18.95 -0.18
N ARG A 925 7.23 17.65 -0.42
CA ARG A 925 7.72 16.57 0.43
C ARG A 925 9.24 16.45 0.38
N ASP A 926 9.86 16.53 -0.80
CA ASP A 926 11.31 16.55 -0.98
C ASP A 926 11.97 17.76 -0.31
N ALA A 927 11.27 18.90 -0.23
CA ALA A 927 11.70 20.09 0.49
C ALA A 927 11.54 20.00 2.02
N GLY A 928 11.10 18.84 2.54
CA GLY A 928 10.96 18.57 3.98
C GLY A 928 9.59 18.94 4.56
N PHE A 929 8.62 19.31 3.72
CA PHE A 929 7.25 19.60 4.18
C PHE A 929 6.38 18.35 4.24
N TYR A 930 5.24 18.49 4.92
CA TYR A 930 4.14 17.54 4.97
C TYR A 930 2.93 18.12 4.23
N ASN A 931 2.20 17.27 3.51
CA ASN A 931 0.90 17.66 2.98
C ASN A 931 -0.20 17.08 3.89
N LEU A 932 -1.35 17.73 3.96
CA LEU A 932 -2.42 17.38 4.88
C LEU A 932 -3.78 17.56 4.25
N VAL A 933 -4.72 16.67 4.55
CA VAL A 933 -6.14 16.90 4.26
C VAL A 933 -6.87 17.28 5.54
N SER A 934 -7.49 18.44 5.51
CA SER A 934 -8.39 18.89 6.58
C SER A 934 -9.75 18.21 6.40
N GLN A 935 -9.97 17.08 7.08
CA GLN A 935 -11.21 16.31 6.95
C GLN A 935 -12.45 17.02 7.50
N SER A 936 -12.26 18.05 8.35
CA SER A 936 -13.32 18.93 8.85
C SER A 936 -13.81 19.94 7.80
N VAL A 937 -13.02 20.21 6.77
CA VAL A 937 -13.38 21.11 5.67
C VAL A 937 -13.99 20.30 4.53
N ARG A 938 -15.27 20.54 4.24
CA ARG A 938 -16.06 19.86 3.21
C ARG A 938 -16.41 20.83 2.09
N LEU A 939 -16.14 20.44 0.85
CA LEU A 939 -16.67 21.08 -0.36
C LEU A 939 -17.39 20.02 -1.21
N ILE A 940 -18.40 20.44 -1.97
CA ILE A 940 -18.96 19.63 -3.05
C ILE A 940 -18.18 19.96 -4.32
N HIS A 941 -17.79 18.95 -5.09
CA HIS A 941 -17.13 19.14 -6.37
C HIS A 941 -17.96 18.44 -7.44
N HIS A 942 -18.45 19.23 -8.40
CA HIS A 942 -19.46 18.80 -9.39
C HIS A 942 -18.87 18.18 -10.65
N GLU A 943 -17.75 17.47 -10.49
CA GLU A 943 -16.98 16.81 -11.55
C GLU A 943 -17.91 16.11 -12.56
N SER A 944 -17.75 16.45 -13.86
CA SER A 944 -18.52 16.06 -15.08
C SER A 944 -19.25 17.21 -15.80
N LEU A 945 -19.35 18.41 -15.21
CA LEU A 945 -20.05 19.54 -15.86
C LEU A 945 -19.19 20.31 -16.87
N THR A 946 -17.89 20.52 -16.59
CA THR A 946 -16.97 21.25 -17.48
C THR A 946 -16.07 20.30 -18.31
N ARG A 947 -15.93 19.04 -17.87
CA ARG A 947 -15.19 17.98 -18.57
C ARG A 947 -16.17 16.92 -19.06
N ARG A 948 -16.45 16.90 -20.38
CA ARG A 948 -17.26 15.84 -21.00
C ARG A 948 -16.72 14.45 -20.58
N MET A 949 -17.62 13.60 -20.09
CA MET A 949 -17.37 12.18 -19.83
C MET A 949 -17.02 11.47 -21.14
N ASP A 950 -15.72 11.32 -21.44
CA ASP A 950 -15.22 10.48 -22.53
C ASP A 950 -14.43 9.30 -21.94
N HIS A 951 -15.11 8.35 -21.31
CA HIS A 951 -14.50 7.10 -20.83
C HIS A 951 -14.12 6.12 -21.97
N ALA A 952 -13.77 6.61 -23.16
CA ALA A 952 -13.48 5.78 -24.33
C ALA A 952 -12.46 6.39 -25.30
N ASP A 953 -11.62 7.33 -24.87
CA ASP A 953 -10.66 8.00 -25.75
C ASP A 953 -9.23 7.51 -25.47
N HIS A 954 -8.73 6.65 -26.37
CA HIS A 954 -7.39 6.04 -26.30
C HIS A 954 -6.28 7.10 -26.11
N ASP A 955 -6.45 8.27 -26.73
CA ASP A 955 -5.47 9.37 -26.66
C ASP A 955 -5.38 9.98 -25.25
N LYS A 956 -6.48 10.00 -24.48
CA LYS A 956 -6.46 10.48 -23.08
C LYS A 956 -5.73 9.50 -22.17
N THR A 957 -5.98 8.19 -22.34
CA THR A 957 -5.29 7.15 -21.57
C THR A 957 -3.80 7.13 -21.87
N GLU A 958 -3.40 7.22 -23.14
CA GLU A 958 -1.98 7.27 -23.51
C GLU A 958 -1.29 8.55 -23.00
N ARG A 959 -1.97 9.69 -23.02
CA ARG A 959 -1.46 10.93 -22.41
C ARG A 959 -1.26 10.77 -20.90
N LEU A 960 -2.25 10.22 -20.19
CA LEU A 960 -2.13 9.99 -18.74
C LEU A 960 -0.94 9.07 -18.42
N LYS A 961 -0.75 8.00 -19.19
CA LYS A 961 0.44 7.12 -19.05
C LYS A 961 1.75 7.86 -19.35
N GLN A 962 1.79 8.76 -20.33
CA GLN A 962 2.97 9.58 -20.63
C GLN A 962 3.27 10.55 -19.48
N ASP A 963 2.26 11.23 -18.95
CA ASP A 963 2.43 12.17 -17.83
C ASP A 963 2.85 11.44 -16.55
N MET A 964 2.30 10.25 -16.29
CA MET A 964 2.74 9.39 -15.18
C MET A 964 4.19 8.91 -15.35
N ARG A 965 4.60 8.52 -16.56
CA ARG A 965 6.02 8.19 -16.84
C ARG A 965 6.92 9.39 -16.57
N ARG A 966 6.51 10.59 -16.98
CA ARG A 966 7.26 11.83 -16.70
C ARG A 966 7.36 12.09 -15.20
N LEU A 967 6.26 11.92 -14.45
CA LEU A 967 6.21 12.04 -13.00
C LEU A 967 7.27 11.16 -12.33
N TYR A 968 7.34 9.88 -12.66
CA TYR A 968 8.31 8.98 -12.04
C TYR A 968 9.74 9.12 -12.57
N GLN A 969 9.93 9.59 -13.80
CA GLN A 969 11.27 9.98 -14.27
C GLN A 969 11.82 11.17 -13.48
N LYS A 970 10.95 12.12 -13.12
CA LYS A 970 11.30 13.27 -12.30
C LYS A 970 11.46 12.90 -10.82
N HIS A 971 10.61 12.01 -10.34
CA HIS A 971 10.50 11.62 -8.93
C HIS A 971 10.63 10.10 -8.72
N PRO A 972 11.80 9.51 -9.00
CA PRO A 972 11.98 8.06 -8.99
C PRO A 972 11.80 7.43 -7.61
N PHE A 973 12.05 8.18 -6.53
CA PHE A 973 11.89 7.70 -5.16
C PHE A 973 10.43 7.30 -4.83
N TYR A 974 9.45 7.97 -5.44
CA TYR A 974 8.04 7.68 -5.24
C TYR A 974 7.50 6.61 -6.19
N TYR A 975 8.32 5.91 -6.98
CA TYR A 975 7.79 4.85 -7.84
C TYR A 975 7.20 3.71 -7.00
N GLN A 976 5.86 3.54 -7.05
CA GLN A 976 5.10 2.53 -6.28
C GLN A 976 5.36 2.60 -4.77
N TYR A 977 5.65 3.79 -4.26
CA TYR A 977 5.95 4.03 -2.85
C TYR A 977 5.18 5.26 -2.36
N ASP A 978 4.55 5.13 -1.21
CA ASP A 978 3.88 6.20 -0.48
C ASP A 978 4.21 6.05 1.01
N PRO A 979 4.85 7.05 1.66
CA PRO A 979 5.24 6.97 3.07
C PRO A 979 4.03 6.87 4.02
N PHE A 980 2.82 7.20 3.57
CA PHE A 980 1.60 7.10 4.36
C PHE A 980 0.78 5.84 4.03
N TYR A 981 1.30 4.94 3.18
CA TYR A 981 0.70 3.66 2.82
C TYR A 981 1.66 2.51 3.13
N SER A 982 1.25 1.58 4.00
CA SER A 982 2.11 0.45 4.36
C SER A 982 2.18 -0.59 3.24
N ILE A 983 3.38 -1.15 3.03
CA ILE A 983 3.64 -2.25 2.09
C ILE A 983 2.86 -3.54 2.43
N ASN A 984 2.37 -3.67 3.66
CA ASN A 984 1.60 -4.82 4.12
C ASN A 984 0.10 -4.75 3.74
N LEU A 985 -0.32 -3.68 3.07
CA LEU A 985 -1.67 -3.49 2.54
C LEU A 985 -1.74 -3.86 1.05
N HIS A 986 -2.95 -4.10 0.55
CA HIS A 986 -3.19 -4.42 -0.85
C HIS A 986 -2.60 -3.32 -1.75
N PRO A 987 -1.78 -3.64 -2.77
CA PRO A 987 -0.95 -2.64 -3.46
C PRO A 987 -1.73 -1.57 -4.23
N ASN A 988 -3.02 -1.81 -4.51
CA ASN A 988 -3.96 -0.87 -5.13
C ASN A 988 -5.22 -0.63 -4.26
N GLY A 989 -5.13 -0.91 -2.95
CA GLY A 989 -6.25 -0.83 -2.02
C GLY A 989 -6.50 0.59 -1.53
N ILE A 990 -7.34 1.35 -2.23
CA ILE A 990 -7.65 2.75 -1.91
C ILE A 990 -8.44 2.94 -0.59
N ASN A 991 -8.90 1.85 0.05
CA ASN A 991 -9.52 1.86 1.37
C ASN A 991 -8.64 1.18 2.44
N PHE A 992 -7.36 0.94 2.14
CA PHE A 992 -6.39 0.28 3.03
C PHE A 992 -6.81 -1.17 3.37
N GLU A 993 -7.24 -1.92 2.35
CA GLU A 993 -7.57 -3.33 2.47
C GLU A 993 -6.33 -4.18 2.78
N THR A 994 -6.44 -5.15 3.69
CA THR A 994 -5.38 -6.13 3.94
C THR A 994 -5.41 -7.24 2.88
N PHE A 995 -4.26 -7.87 2.59
CA PHE A 995 -4.24 -9.10 1.78
C PHE A 995 -5.16 -10.16 2.38
N ARG A 996 -5.91 -10.86 1.52
CA ARG A 996 -6.75 -12.01 1.88
C ARG A 996 -6.07 -13.32 1.50
#